data_AF-A0A9E4L2H7-F1
#
_entry.id   AF-A0A9E4L2H7-F1
#
_cell.length_a   1.000
_cell.length_b   1.000
_cell.length_c   1.000
_cell.angle_alpha   90.00
_cell.angle_beta   90.00
_cell.angle_gamma   90.00
#
_symmetry.space_group_name_H-M   'P 1'
#
loop_
_entity.id
_entity.type
_entity.pdbx_description
1 polymer ?
#
loop_
_entity_poly.entity_id
_entity_poly.type
_entity_poly.pdbx_seq_one_letter_code
_entity_poly.pdbx_strand_id
1 'polypeptide(L)'
;MLDGAYGTLLQARDLEERDFRGDRFRDHPRDLAGNFDVLCLTRPDVVAEVHEGYLRVGADIIETCTFSATSIAQADYGTADLAREINHAAARIAREAAARYEADGEPRFVAGALGPTNRTASVSPVVEDPAARNVTYDELRLAYRRAALGLIEGGADILLVETIFDTLNGKAALHAIAEAFDQTGIRLPVMISGTITDASGRTLTGQTPAAFWASVRHARPFSIGFNCALGARELRPHLQEIAHIADRPVCLYPNAGLPNAFGGYDETPERMAAELGAFAESGWLNIAGGCCGTTPEHIAAIRDAVTEKVPRTAATPMSYCFLSGLEPLTVGADTGFVNIGERTNVTGSARFRRLVLDEDFDAALEVARDQVRNGAQIIDVNLDEAMLDVEAAMTRFLRLVAAEPEISRVPLMLDSSSWSVLEAALKNVQGKPVVNSISLKEGEAVFRQQAEAVLRHGAAVVVMAFDELGQADTAKRKVEICSRAYRILVDEVGFPPEDIIFDPNVFAVATGIEEHDDYAVAFLEACCLIKATLPGALVSGGLSNLSFSFRGNETIRKAMHSVFLYHAISAGLDMAIVNAGQLAVYADLPQALRDTVEDVVLNRKPDAAERLLEMAGPAREIETDDAQEPEWRRKPIAERLMHALVEGITEYIIEDVEAARQQVGDPLEVIEGPLMDGMSRVGDLFGSGQMFLPQVVKSARVMKQAVAHLQPFIEAGKQGRGRSRGRIVLATVKGDVHDIGKNIVGVVLGCNHFEVIDLGVMVQSAAILEAARDHDADMIGLSGLITPSLREMCLVAAEMERASLRTPLLIGGATTSKAHTAVKISEEYSGPVIYVPDASRAVTVASCLANSTRAPMLLAEVREDYARIRERHGNRGERSNRLPLEEARSRRTRIDWSKGIPLPPHETDLLHFAAYDLEELAARIDWTPFFHTWELAGTWPQILDDPVVGEAAQNLFQDAEAMLRRIVDERLLEARGVTRMFPANAVDDDVELYADASRSSVRARFVFLRQQMDKSAGRPNHCLADFVAPKNTGLADHIGAFAVTAGIGLDAAREGMDTYAEILLQSLADRLAEAFAERLHERVRKEFWGYASDENLDNKALIDEVYQGIRPAPGYPACPDHSEKRTLFQLLEADTWAGITLTNNFAMMPAASVSGFYFAHQEARYFGVGRVGRDQVEDYARRKDCTVTEAEEILAANLGYAPDDR
;
A
#
# COMPACT_ATOMS: atom_id res chain seq x y z
N MET A 1 0.36 -11.77 30.98
CA MET A 1 -0.24 -12.97 30.37
C MET A 1 -1.74 -12.94 30.55
N LEU A 2 -2.49 -13.14 29.45
CA LEU A 2 -3.94 -13.38 29.44
C LEU A 2 -4.22 -14.89 29.53
N ASP A 3 -5.41 -15.29 29.94
CA ASP A 3 -5.85 -16.67 30.05
C ASP A 3 -6.28 -17.29 28.68
N GLY A 4 -7.04 -18.39 28.74
CA GLY A 4 -7.45 -19.19 27.60
C GLY A 4 -8.97 -19.43 27.53
N ALA A 5 -9.41 -20.40 26.73
CA ALA A 5 -10.84 -20.65 26.53
C ALA A 5 -11.63 -21.17 27.75
N TYR A 6 -12.73 -20.49 28.04
CA TYR A 6 -13.74 -20.95 29.00
C TYR A 6 -14.69 -21.97 28.39
N GLY A 7 -15.22 -21.70 27.20
CA GLY A 7 -16.26 -22.51 26.57
C GLY A 7 -15.86 -23.96 26.38
N THR A 8 -14.67 -24.22 25.82
CA THR A 8 -14.17 -25.59 25.57
C THR A 8 -13.90 -26.34 26.88
N LEU A 9 -13.44 -25.66 27.94
CA LEU A 9 -13.22 -26.28 29.24
C LEU A 9 -14.53 -26.60 29.98
N LEU A 10 -15.54 -25.74 29.87
CA LEU A 10 -16.87 -26.01 30.43
C LEU A 10 -17.58 -27.12 29.67
N GLN A 11 -17.43 -27.18 28.35
CA GLN A 11 -17.98 -28.24 27.51
C GLN A 11 -17.39 -29.62 27.85
N ALA A 12 -16.13 -29.69 28.25
CA ALA A 12 -15.46 -30.92 28.67
C ALA A 12 -15.91 -31.48 30.04
N ARG A 13 -16.78 -30.77 30.77
CA ARG A 13 -17.24 -31.16 32.12
C ARG A 13 -18.55 -31.96 32.14
N ASP A 14 -19.05 -32.39 30.98
CA ASP A 14 -20.28 -33.20 30.83
C ASP A 14 -21.49 -32.62 31.60
N LEU A 15 -21.62 -31.29 31.62
CA LEU A 15 -22.71 -30.60 32.33
C LEU A 15 -24.07 -30.89 31.67
N GLU A 16 -25.08 -31.16 32.49
CA GLU A 16 -26.44 -31.45 32.03
C GLU A 16 -27.37 -30.26 32.24
N GLU A 17 -28.54 -30.24 31.60
CA GLU A 17 -29.55 -29.18 31.71
C GLU A 17 -29.87 -28.78 33.17
N ARG A 18 -29.86 -29.73 34.11
CA ARG A 18 -30.08 -29.46 35.55
C ARG A 18 -29.03 -28.54 36.15
N ASP A 19 -27.79 -28.59 35.68
CA ASP A 19 -26.69 -27.75 36.15
C ASP A 19 -26.85 -26.31 35.68
N PHE A 20 -27.28 -26.13 34.42
CA PHE A 20 -27.60 -24.81 33.85
C PHE A 20 -28.85 -24.20 34.48
N ARG A 21 -29.82 -25.01 34.94
CA ARG A 21 -31.02 -24.52 35.62
C ARG A 21 -30.78 -24.19 37.10
N GLY A 22 -29.98 -25.01 37.78
CA GLY A 22 -29.89 -24.99 39.24
C GLY A 22 -31.27 -25.05 39.91
N ASP A 23 -31.36 -24.52 41.13
CA ASP A 23 -32.65 -24.40 41.83
C ASP A 23 -33.50 -23.23 41.32
N ARG A 24 -32.85 -22.16 40.85
CA ARG A 24 -33.51 -20.90 40.48
C ARG A 24 -34.32 -21.00 39.19
N PHE A 25 -33.85 -21.74 38.19
CA PHE A 25 -34.47 -21.83 36.86
C PHE A 25 -35.08 -23.20 36.59
N ARG A 26 -35.41 -23.95 37.65
CA ARG A 26 -36.00 -25.30 37.55
C ARG A 26 -37.20 -25.34 36.60
N ASP A 27 -38.09 -24.36 36.72
CA ASP A 27 -39.32 -24.24 35.93
C ASP A 27 -39.21 -23.30 34.72
N HIS A 28 -37.99 -22.95 34.29
CA HIS A 28 -37.78 -22.04 33.15
C HIS A 28 -38.31 -22.63 31.83
N PRO A 29 -39.05 -21.87 31.00
CA PRO A 29 -39.78 -22.43 29.85
C PRO A 29 -38.90 -22.79 28.64
N ARG A 30 -37.60 -22.48 28.66
CA ARG A 30 -36.64 -22.81 27.59
C ARG A 30 -35.49 -23.64 28.16
N ASP A 31 -34.82 -24.39 27.30
CA ASP A 31 -33.59 -25.09 27.68
C ASP A 31 -32.45 -24.08 27.89
N LEU A 32 -31.65 -24.31 28.92
CA LEU A 32 -30.51 -23.46 29.29
C LEU A 32 -29.16 -24.12 29.00
N ALA A 33 -29.12 -25.40 28.64
CA ALA A 33 -27.91 -26.08 28.21
C ALA A 33 -27.24 -25.32 27.05
N GLY A 34 -25.93 -25.12 27.17
CA GLY A 34 -25.13 -24.32 26.24
C GLY A 34 -25.02 -22.83 26.59
N ASN A 35 -25.85 -22.31 27.50
CA ASN A 35 -25.69 -20.95 28.03
C ASN A 35 -24.66 -20.93 29.17
N PHE A 36 -23.37 -20.98 28.84
CA PHE A 36 -22.30 -21.05 29.84
C PHE A 36 -22.30 -19.84 30.78
N ASP A 37 -22.71 -18.66 30.33
CA ASP A 37 -22.79 -17.44 31.15
C ASP A 37 -23.75 -17.61 32.34
N VAL A 38 -24.83 -18.40 32.21
CA VAL A 38 -25.79 -18.63 33.31
C VAL A 38 -25.17 -19.43 34.47
N LEU A 39 -24.10 -20.18 34.22
CA LEU A 39 -23.40 -20.95 35.25
C LEU A 39 -22.79 -20.05 36.32
N CYS A 40 -22.54 -18.77 36.02
CA CYS A 40 -22.16 -17.77 37.02
C CYS A 40 -23.22 -17.59 38.12
N LEU A 41 -24.48 -17.93 37.86
CA LEU A 41 -25.58 -17.89 38.83
C LEU A 41 -25.90 -19.26 39.42
N THR A 42 -25.77 -20.34 38.64
CA THR A 42 -26.23 -21.69 39.05
C THR A 42 -25.12 -22.61 39.53
N ARG A 43 -23.92 -22.49 38.96
CA ARG A 43 -22.71 -23.29 39.27
C ARG A 43 -21.46 -22.40 39.38
N PRO A 44 -21.46 -21.41 40.29
CA PRO A 44 -20.32 -20.50 40.45
C PRO A 44 -19.04 -21.24 40.87
N ASP A 45 -19.18 -22.41 41.51
CA ASP A 45 -18.09 -23.32 41.83
C ASP A 45 -17.33 -23.79 40.59
N VAL A 46 -18.05 -24.18 39.52
CA VAL A 46 -17.45 -24.68 38.28
C VAL A 46 -16.71 -23.57 37.54
N VAL A 47 -17.31 -22.37 37.49
CA VAL A 47 -16.69 -21.20 36.85
C VAL A 47 -15.42 -20.79 37.61
N ALA A 48 -15.47 -20.75 38.95
CA ALA A 48 -14.32 -20.45 39.79
C ALA A 48 -13.15 -21.43 39.55
N GLU A 49 -13.43 -22.73 39.42
CA GLU A 49 -12.38 -23.72 39.14
C GLU A 49 -11.67 -23.49 37.81
N VAL A 50 -12.35 -22.97 36.77
CA VAL A 50 -11.73 -22.61 35.49
C VAL A 50 -10.77 -21.44 35.67
N HIS A 51 -11.20 -20.36 36.33
CA HIS A 51 -10.32 -19.23 36.67
C HIS A 51 -9.08 -19.69 37.45
N GLU A 52 -9.28 -20.51 38.48
CA GLU A 52 -8.19 -21.06 39.30
C GLU A 52 -7.24 -21.97 38.50
N GLY A 53 -7.74 -22.62 37.45
CA GLY A 53 -6.96 -23.36 36.47
C GLY A 53 -5.90 -22.49 35.80
N TYR A 54 -6.31 -21.36 35.24
CA TYR A 54 -5.42 -20.41 34.56
C TYR A 54 -4.52 -19.63 35.53
N LEU A 55 -5.05 -19.20 36.68
CA LEU A 55 -4.26 -18.52 37.71
C LEU A 55 -3.12 -19.39 38.23
N ARG A 56 -3.36 -20.71 38.40
CA ARG A 56 -2.33 -21.66 38.89
C ARG A 56 -1.14 -21.82 37.96
N VAL A 57 -1.33 -21.60 36.66
CA VAL A 57 -0.26 -21.67 35.65
C VAL A 57 0.37 -20.31 35.35
N GLY A 58 -0.08 -19.26 36.03
CA GLY A 58 0.52 -17.92 35.96
C GLY A 58 -0.11 -16.98 34.93
N ALA A 59 -1.42 -17.10 34.66
CA ALA A 59 -2.15 -16.02 34.02
C ALA A 59 -2.22 -14.79 34.96
N ASP A 60 -1.91 -13.60 34.43
CA ASP A 60 -1.96 -12.34 35.16
C ASP A 60 -3.32 -11.64 35.00
N ILE A 61 -3.93 -11.82 33.83
CA ILE A 61 -5.25 -11.29 33.46
C ILE A 61 -6.15 -12.49 33.19
N ILE A 62 -7.31 -12.54 33.83
CA ILE A 62 -8.34 -13.54 33.57
C ILE A 62 -9.63 -12.90 33.06
N GLU A 63 -10.24 -13.52 32.06
CA GLU A 63 -11.49 -13.06 31.48
C GLU A 63 -12.69 -13.51 32.32
N THR A 64 -13.71 -12.67 32.43
CA THR A 64 -14.99 -13.07 33.03
C THR A 64 -15.75 -14.02 32.10
N CYS A 65 -16.48 -14.99 32.65
CA CYS A 65 -17.35 -15.86 31.87
C CYS A 65 -18.64 -15.12 31.45
N THR A 66 -18.50 -14.18 30.51
CA THR A 66 -19.55 -13.22 30.10
C THR A 66 -19.63 -12.96 28.60
N PHE A 67 -19.02 -13.82 27.78
CA PHE A 67 -18.97 -13.67 26.31
C PHE A 67 -20.34 -13.41 25.68
N SER A 68 -21.39 -14.10 26.14
CA SER A 68 -22.77 -13.97 25.65
C SER A 68 -23.70 -13.32 26.68
N ALA A 69 -23.18 -12.68 27.73
CA ALA A 69 -23.95 -12.08 28.81
C ALA A 69 -24.56 -10.71 28.44
N THR A 70 -25.01 -10.52 27.20
CA THR A 70 -25.75 -9.33 26.76
C THR A 70 -27.24 -9.64 26.67
N SER A 71 -28.11 -8.62 26.80
CA SER A 71 -29.56 -8.86 26.70
C SER A 71 -29.99 -9.41 25.34
N ILE A 72 -29.22 -9.13 24.27
CA ILE A 72 -29.47 -9.65 22.91
C ILE A 72 -29.21 -11.15 22.86
N ALA A 73 -28.01 -11.60 23.23
CA ALA A 73 -27.67 -13.03 23.17
C ALA A 73 -28.46 -13.85 24.21
N GLN A 74 -28.69 -13.30 25.40
CA GLN A 74 -29.50 -13.95 26.44
C GLN A 74 -31.00 -14.05 26.07
N ALA A 75 -31.47 -13.30 25.06
CA ALA A 75 -32.85 -13.42 24.59
C ALA A 75 -33.15 -14.79 23.97
N ASP A 76 -32.15 -15.47 23.39
CA ASP A 76 -32.32 -16.82 22.81
C ASP A 76 -32.65 -17.85 23.90
N TYR A 77 -32.09 -17.67 25.11
CA TYR A 77 -32.35 -18.50 26.29
C TYR A 77 -33.51 -17.98 27.15
N GLY A 78 -34.14 -16.85 26.81
CA GLY A 78 -35.21 -16.25 27.61
C GLY A 78 -34.73 -15.62 28.93
N THR A 79 -33.47 -15.21 28.99
CA THR A 79 -32.79 -14.65 30.18
C THR A 79 -32.30 -13.21 29.96
N ALA A 80 -32.85 -12.50 28.97
CA ALA A 80 -32.42 -11.15 28.58
C ALA A 80 -32.36 -10.14 29.75
N ASP A 81 -33.32 -10.20 30.68
CA ASP A 81 -33.39 -9.31 31.84
C ASP A 81 -32.30 -9.59 32.89
N LEU A 82 -31.65 -10.76 32.81
CA LEU A 82 -30.60 -11.17 33.75
C LEU A 82 -29.20 -10.74 33.31
N ALA A 83 -29.03 -10.14 32.13
CA ALA A 83 -27.72 -9.80 31.58
C ALA A 83 -26.82 -9.04 32.58
N ARG A 84 -27.32 -7.98 33.22
CA ARG A 84 -26.56 -7.22 34.21
C ARG A 84 -26.20 -8.05 35.46
N GLU A 85 -27.12 -8.89 35.92
CA GLU A 85 -26.91 -9.74 37.09
C GLU A 85 -25.85 -10.82 36.83
N ILE A 86 -25.90 -11.44 35.64
CA ILE A 86 -24.90 -12.43 35.18
C ILE A 86 -23.52 -11.79 35.15
N ASN A 87 -23.37 -10.62 34.53
CA ASN A 87 -22.09 -9.90 34.47
C ASN A 87 -21.55 -9.54 35.87
N HIS A 88 -22.42 -9.05 36.76
CA HIS A 88 -22.03 -8.74 38.13
C HIS A 88 -21.55 -9.99 38.89
N ALA A 89 -22.27 -11.11 38.77
CA ALA A 89 -21.88 -12.36 39.40
C ALA A 89 -20.56 -12.89 38.84
N ALA A 90 -20.38 -12.87 37.52
CA ALA A 90 -19.17 -13.32 36.85
C ALA A 90 -17.93 -12.53 37.26
N ALA A 91 -18.01 -11.19 37.25
CA ALA A 91 -16.92 -10.32 37.69
C ALA A 91 -16.55 -10.57 39.17
N ARG A 92 -17.54 -10.75 40.05
CA ARG A 92 -17.30 -11.09 41.45
C ARG A 92 -16.58 -12.43 41.62
N ILE A 93 -17.00 -13.46 40.89
CA ILE A 93 -16.38 -14.80 40.93
C ILE A 93 -14.91 -14.72 40.50
N ALA A 94 -14.65 -14.05 39.37
CA ALA A 94 -13.30 -13.84 38.87
C ALA A 94 -12.44 -13.06 39.88
N ARG A 95 -12.98 -12.00 40.48
CA ARG A 95 -12.27 -11.17 41.46
C ARG A 95 -11.95 -11.93 42.75
N GLU A 96 -12.85 -12.78 43.21
CA GLU A 96 -12.64 -13.69 44.35
C GLU A 96 -11.62 -14.79 44.05
N ALA A 97 -11.56 -15.30 42.83
CA ALA A 97 -10.52 -16.23 42.39
C ALA A 97 -9.15 -15.53 42.33
N ALA A 98 -9.08 -14.38 41.67
CA ALA A 98 -7.86 -13.57 41.54
C ALA A 98 -7.29 -13.19 42.92
N ALA A 99 -8.12 -12.70 43.84
CA ALA A 99 -7.70 -12.33 45.20
C ALA A 99 -7.09 -13.49 46.02
N ARG A 100 -7.49 -14.75 45.74
CA ARG A 100 -6.90 -15.93 46.40
C ARG A 100 -5.47 -16.22 45.92
N TYR A 101 -5.13 -15.81 44.70
CA TYR A 101 -3.83 -16.03 44.09
C TYR A 101 -2.88 -14.84 44.23
N GLU A 102 -3.37 -13.65 44.56
CA GLU A 102 -2.53 -12.48 44.91
C GLU A 102 -1.72 -12.66 46.21
N ALA A 103 -1.98 -13.75 46.96
CA ALA A 103 -1.22 -14.09 48.16
C ALA A 103 0.26 -14.44 47.87
N ASP A 104 0.62 -14.74 46.62
CA ASP A 104 2.01 -14.96 46.19
C ASP A 104 2.81 -13.67 45.98
N GLY A 105 2.15 -12.50 46.09
CA GLY A 105 2.76 -11.17 45.99
C GLY A 105 2.70 -10.56 44.59
N GLU A 106 2.20 -11.27 43.58
CA GLU A 106 2.02 -10.77 42.23
C GLU A 106 0.54 -10.33 41.99
N PRO A 107 0.29 -9.17 41.36
CA PRO A 107 -1.07 -8.69 41.12
C PRO A 107 -1.82 -9.57 40.10
N ARG A 108 -3.14 -9.65 40.23
CA ARG A 108 -4.04 -10.34 39.28
C ARG A 108 -5.16 -9.41 38.84
N PHE A 109 -5.48 -9.40 37.55
CA PHE A 109 -6.47 -8.50 36.97
C PHE A 109 -7.64 -9.27 36.39
N VAL A 110 -8.85 -8.73 36.55
CA VAL A 110 -10.07 -9.27 35.98
C VAL A 110 -10.46 -8.44 34.76
N ALA A 111 -10.47 -9.07 33.58
CA ALA A 111 -10.99 -8.50 32.35
C ALA A 111 -12.48 -8.85 32.17
N GLY A 112 -13.33 -7.85 32.32
CA GLY A 112 -14.76 -7.94 32.03
C GLY A 112 -15.01 -8.09 30.54
N ALA A 113 -15.21 -9.32 30.08
CA ALA A 113 -15.38 -9.67 28.68
C ALA A 113 -16.76 -9.28 28.13
N LEU A 114 -16.78 -8.62 26.98
CA LEU A 114 -17.95 -8.21 26.22
C LEU A 114 -17.82 -8.76 24.79
N GLY A 115 -18.48 -9.88 24.52
CA GLY A 115 -18.48 -10.50 23.19
C GLY A 115 -19.37 -9.77 22.18
N PRO A 116 -19.35 -10.19 20.90
CA PRO A 116 -19.91 -9.42 19.78
C PRO A 116 -21.44 -9.55 19.58
N THR A 117 -22.12 -10.30 20.46
CA THR A 117 -23.51 -10.80 20.28
C THR A 117 -23.66 -11.77 19.09
N ASN A 118 -24.89 -12.20 18.79
CA ASN A 118 -25.22 -13.04 17.63
C ASN A 118 -25.90 -12.26 16.49
N ARG A 119 -25.81 -10.92 16.49
CA ARG A 119 -26.46 -10.02 15.53
C ARG A 119 -25.44 -9.07 14.90
N THR A 120 -25.74 -8.53 13.71
CA THR A 120 -24.86 -7.62 12.97
C THR A 120 -25.60 -6.34 12.63
N ALA A 121 -24.95 -5.20 12.84
CA ALA A 121 -25.50 -3.89 12.51
C ALA A 121 -25.01 -3.37 11.14
N SER A 122 -23.89 -3.87 10.61
CA SER A 122 -23.35 -3.41 9.32
C SER A 122 -23.82 -4.23 8.12
N VAL A 123 -24.15 -5.52 8.30
CA VAL A 123 -24.52 -6.44 7.20
C VAL A 123 -25.99 -6.86 7.27
N SER A 124 -26.61 -7.05 6.11
CA SER A 124 -27.98 -7.55 6.04
C SER A 124 -28.09 -9.05 6.33
N PRO A 125 -29.06 -9.50 7.14
CA PRO A 125 -29.39 -10.91 7.30
C PRO A 125 -30.26 -11.46 6.15
N VAL A 126 -30.74 -10.61 5.24
CA VAL A 126 -31.65 -10.97 4.14
C VAL A 126 -30.95 -10.68 2.81
N VAL A 127 -30.81 -11.69 1.96
CA VAL A 127 -30.09 -11.58 0.68
C VAL A 127 -30.81 -10.65 -0.29
N GLU A 128 -32.14 -10.69 -0.29
CA GLU A 128 -33.00 -9.92 -1.20
C GLU A 128 -33.17 -8.45 -0.78
N ASP A 129 -32.79 -8.09 0.45
CA ASP A 129 -32.85 -6.71 0.97
C ASP A 129 -31.51 -6.33 1.62
N PRO A 130 -30.57 -5.77 0.84
CA PRO A 130 -29.25 -5.36 1.36
C PRO A 130 -29.33 -4.24 2.42
N ALA A 131 -30.46 -3.54 2.55
CA ALA A 131 -30.67 -2.48 3.53
C ALA A 131 -31.28 -2.98 4.86
N ALA A 132 -31.75 -4.22 4.93
CA ALA A 132 -32.30 -4.79 6.17
C ALA A 132 -31.20 -4.96 7.24
N ARG A 133 -31.56 -4.86 8.52
CA ARG A 133 -30.68 -5.13 9.67
C ARG A 133 -31.45 -5.91 10.72
N ASN A 134 -30.81 -6.89 11.38
CA ASN A 134 -31.44 -7.67 12.45
C ASN A 134 -31.31 -7.03 13.84
N VAL A 135 -30.49 -5.99 13.96
CA VAL A 135 -30.31 -5.19 15.17
C VAL A 135 -29.91 -3.77 14.79
N THR A 136 -30.25 -2.81 15.63
CA THR A 136 -29.85 -1.40 15.50
C THR A 136 -28.68 -1.05 16.42
N TYR A 137 -27.96 0.02 16.08
CA TYR A 137 -26.88 0.56 16.92
C TYR A 137 -27.36 0.88 18.34
N ASP A 138 -28.56 1.46 18.49
CA ASP A 138 -29.12 1.82 19.78
C ASP A 138 -29.48 0.58 20.63
N GLU A 139 -30.00 -0.49 20.03
CA GLU A 139 -30.25 -1.75 20.73
C GLU A 139 -28.94 -2.39 21.23
N LEU A 140 -27.89 -2.39 20.40
CA LEU A 140 -26.55 -2.85 20.80
C LEU A 140 -25.99 -2.00 21.93
N ARG A 141 -26.03 -0.67 21.81
CA ARG A 141 -25.57 0.27 22.84
C ARG A 141 -26.25 -0.01 24.18
N LEU A 142 -27.57 -0.16 24.19
CA LEU A 142 -28.32 -0.43 25.42
C LEU A 142 -27.98 -1.80 26.02
N ALA A 143 -27.80 -2.82 25.18
CA ALA A 143 -27.41 -4.17 25.63
C ALA A 143 -26.01 -4.17 26.27
N TYR A 144 -25.03 -3.56 25.59
CA TYR A 144 -23.66 -3.43 26.10
C TYR A 144 -23.58 -2.57 27.36
N ARG A 145 -24.35 -1.49 27.45
CA ARG A 145 -24.35 -0.62 28.63
C ARG A 145 -24.82 -1.36 29.87
N ARG A 146 -25.86 -2.20 29.73
CA ARG A 146 -26.33 -3.06 30.84
C ARG A 146 -25.26 -4.05 31.29
N ALA A 147 -24.54 -4.67 30.35
CA ALA A 147 -23.47 -5.60 30.66
C ALA A 147 -22.28 -4.91 31.34
N ALA A 148 -21.80 -3.79 30.77
CA ALA A 148 -20.68 -3.00 31.30
C ALA A 148 -20.95 -2.50 32.72
N LEU A 149 -22.16 -2.01 33.02
CA LEU A 149 -22.55 -1.63 34.39
C LEU A 149 -22.44 -2.80 35.36
N GLY A 150 -22.88 -4.01 34.95
CA GLY A 150 -22.76 -5.21 35.77
C GLY A 150 -21.31 -5.58 36.05
N LEU A 151 -20.44 -5.52 35.03
CA LEU A 151 -19.00 -5.81 35.16
C LEU A 151 -18.30 -4.82 36.10
N ILE A 152 -18.56 -3.52 35.95
CA ILE A 152 -17.99 -2.46 36.81
C ILE A 152 -18.44 -2.66 38.26
N GLU A 153 -19.74 -2.90 38.49
CA GLU A 153 -20.30 -3.10 39.83
C GLU A 153 -19.80 -4.40 40.49
N GLY A 154 -19.54 -5.43 39.68
CA GLY A 154 -18.99 -6.71 40.14
C GLY A 154 -17.48 -6.67 40.42
N GLY A 155 -16.79 -5.57 40.12
CA GLY A 155 -15.38 -5.37 40.45
C GLY A 155 -14.39 -5.83 39.38
N ALA A 156 -14.75 -5.71 38.08
CA ALA A 156 -13.78 -5.88 36.99
C ALA A 156 -12.72 -4.76 37.03
N ASP A 157 -11.48 -5.11 36.68
CA ASP A 157 -10.35 -4.16 36.63
C ASP A 157 -10.16 -3.56 35.22
N ILE A 158 -10.56 -4.30 34.20
CA ILE A 158 -10.43 -3.97 32.78
C ILE A 158 -11.76 -4.30 32.09
N LEU A 159 -12.18 -3.53 31.08
CA LEU A 159 -13.25 -3.94 30.17
C LEU A 159 -12.65 -4.40 28.84
N LEU A 160 -13.03 -5.58 28.37
CA LEU A 160 -12.51 -6.19 27.15
C LEU A 160 -13.64 -6.34 26.14
N VAL A 161 -13.60 -5.56 25.04
CA VAL A 161 -14.47 -5.78 23.89
C VAL A 161 -13.72 -6.70 22.93
N GLU A 162 -14.16 -7.96 22.83
CA GLU A 162 -13.43 -9.01 22.13
C GLU A 162 -14.25 -9.65 21.02
N THR A 163 -13.54 -10.38 20.15
CA THR A 163 -14.10 -11.11 19.03
C THR A 163 -14.96 -10.21 18.11
N ILE A 164 -14.51 -8.96 17.90
CA ILE A 164 -15.25 -8.00 17.08
C ILE A 164 -15.18 -8.45 15.61
N PHE A 165 -16.23 -9.12 15.15
CA PHE A 165 -16.42 -9.48 13.75
C PHE A 165 -17.08 -8.34 12.94
N ASP A 166 -17.85 -7.47 13.61
CA ASP A 166 -18.53 -6.31 13.05
C ASP A 166 -18.13 -5.06 13.84
N THR A 167 -17.35 -4.18 13.20
CA THR A 167 -16.83 -2.98 13.87
C THR A 167 -17.94 -2.00 14.28
N LEU A 168 -19.11 -2.02 13.64
CA LEU A 168 -20.23 -1.18 14.05
C LEU A 168 -20.80 -1.64 15.41
N ASN A 169 -20.82 -2.95 15.66
CA ASN A 169 -21.12 -3.50 16.99
C ASN A 169 -20.06 -3.06 18.01
N GLY A 170 -18.78 -3.16 17.64
CA GLY A 170 -17.67 -2.70 18.47
C GLY A 170 -17.81 -1.23 18.85
N LYS A 171 -18.12 -0.35 17.89
CA LYS A 171 -18.38 1.08 18.15
C LYS A 171 -19.58 1.29 19.10
N ALA A 172 -20.65 0.51 18.97
CA ALA A 172 -21.79 0.58 19.89
C ALA A 172 -21.41 0.15 21.32
N ALA A 173 -20.54 -0.86 21.47
CA ALA A 173 -19.99 -1.28 22.75
C ALA A 173 -19.12 -0.18 23.39
N LEU A 174 -18.23 0.44 22.62
CA LEU A 174 -17.36 1.53 23.10
C LEU A 174 -18.17 2.76 23.53
N HIS A 175 -19.21 3.12 22.78
CA HIS A 175 -20.16 4.16 23.15
C HIS A 175 -20.85 3.82 24.48
N ALA A 176 -21.33 2.59 24.62
CA ALA A 176 -21.98 2.11 25.83
C ALA A 176 -21.08 2.09 27.07
N ILE A 177 -19.80 1.75 26.89
CA ILE A 177 -18.79 1.80 27.95
C ILE A 177 -18.56 3.24 28.41
N ALA A 178 -18.45 4.19 27.47
CA ALA A 178 -18.32 5.62 27.82
C ALA A 178 -19.53 6.10 28.63
N GLU A 179 -20.76 5.75 28.24
CA GLU A 179 -21.96 6.07 29.02
C GLU A 179 -21.97 5.43 30.41
N ALA A 180 -21.45 4.20 30.54
CA ALA A 180 -21.33 3.53 31.83
C ALA A 180 -20.30 4.22 32.74
N PHE A 181 -19.18 4.70 32.18
CA PHE A 181 -18.20 5.50 32.91
C PHE A 181 -18.80 6.82 33.38
N ASP A 182 -19.54 7.54 32.52
CA ASP A 182 -20.20 8.79 32.89
C ASP A 182 -21.24 8.58 33.99
N GLN A 183 -22.00 7.47 33.93
CA GLN A 183 -23.01 7.15 34.94
C GLN A 183 -22.39 6.76 36.30
N THR A 184 -21.31 6.00 36.30
CA THR A 184 -20.72 5.44 37.52
C THR A 184 -19.65 6.35 38.14
N GLY A 185 -19.05 7.24 37.34
CA GLY A 185 -17.86 8.01 37.72
C GLY A 185 -16.58 7.16 37.83
N ILE A 186 -16.61 5.90 37.39
CA ILE A 186 -15.48 4.98 37.43
C ILE A 186 -14.97 4.81 36.00
N ARG A 187 -13.66 4.99 35.77
CA ARG A 187 -13.04 4.80 34.47
C ARG A 187 -12.01 3.70 34.52
N LEU A 188 -12.27 2.62 33.78
CA LEU A 188 -11.39 1.45 33.69
C LEU A 188 -10.61 1.46 32.36
N PRO A 189 -9.43 0.81 32.29
CA PRO A 189 -8.78 0.50 31.03
C PRO A 189 -9.70 -0.31 30.11
N VAL A 190 -9.69 0.00 28.82
CA VAL A 190 -10.49 -0.70 27.80
C VAL A 190 -9.56 -1.43 26.83
N MET A 191 -9.68 -2.74 26.73
CA MET A 191 -9.02 -3.56 25.72
C MET A 191 -9.97 -3.80 24.55
N ILE A 192 -9.44 -3.79 23.33
CA ILE A 192 -10.21 -4.01 22.10
C ILE A 192 -9.53 -5.12 21.31
N SER A 193 -10.30 -6.13 20.89
CA SER A 193 -9.79 -7.18 20.02
C SER A 193 -10.77 -7.50 18.89
N GLY A 194 -10.25 -7.44 17.66
CA GLY A 194 -10.98 -7.81 16.45
C GLY A 194 -10.82 -9.29 16.11
N THR A 195 -11.63 -9.78 15.19
CA THR A 195 -11.46 -11.12 14.63
C THR A 195 -11.34 -11.04 13.12
N ILE A 196 -10.21 -11.56 12.61
CA ILE A 196 -9.99 -11.76 11.18
C ILE A 196 -10.52 -13.14 10.82
N THR A 197 -11.47 -13.22 9.89
CA THR A 197 -12.26 -14.45 9.69
C THR A 197 -11.64 -15.46 8.76
N ASP A 198 -10.79 -15.03 7.84
CA ASP A 198 -10.19 -15.88 6.81
C ASP A 198 -8.87 -15.29 6.27
N ALA A 199 -8.28 -15.99 5.30
CA ALA A 199 -7.00 -15.64 4.69
C ALA A 199 -7.03 -14.31 3.89
N SER A 200 -8.21 -13.74 3.59
CA SER A 200 -8.30 -12.42 2.94
C SER A 200 -7.80 -11.28 3.84
N GLY A 201 -7.65 -11.55 5.13
CA GLY A 201 -7.12 -10.58 6.09
C GLY A 201 -8.11 -9.53 6.54
N ARG A 202 -9.41 -9.79 6.41
CA ARG A 202 -10.49 -8.87 6.76
C ARG A 202 -11.32 -9.42 7.92
N THR A 203 -11.98 -8.51 8.63
CA THR A 203 -13.10 -8.85 9.52
C THR A 203 -14.26 -9.44 8.72
N LEU A 204 -15.23 -10.08 9.39
CA LEU A 204 -16.41 -10.65 8.72
C LEU A 204 -17.14 -9.63 7.83
N THR A 205 -17.12 -8.36 8.25
CA THR A 205 -17.79 -7.26 7.57
C THR A 205 -16.85 -6.46 6.66
N GLY A 206 -15.68 -7.01 6.33
CA GLY A 206 -14.83 -6.57 5.22
C GLY A 206 -13.73 -5.55 5.56
N GLN A 207 -13.60 -5.12 6.82
CA GLN A 207 -12.56 -4.15 7.21
C GLN A 207 -11.17 -4.78 7.33
N THR A 208 -10.16 -4.07 6.85
CA THR A 208 -8.74 -4.40 7.06
C THR A 208 -8.26 -4.02 8.47
N PRO A 209 -7.10 -4.55 8.95
CA PRO A 209 -6.53 -4.18 10.25
C PRO A 209 -6.34 -2.68 10.44
N ALA A 210 -5.75 -1.98 9.46
CA ALA A 210 -5.58 -0.53 9.53
C ALA A 210 -6.90 0.25 9.57
N ALA A 211 -7.90 -0.17 8.78
CA ALA A 211 -9.23 0.44 8.80
C ALA A 211 -9.95 0.21 10.15
N PHE A 212 -9.79 -0.98 10.74
CA PHE A 212 -10.29 -1.30 12.06
C PHE A 212 -9.68 -0.40 13.13
N TRP A 213 -8.35 -0.23 13.12
CA TRP A 213 -7.64 0.67 14.04
C TRP A 213 -8.16 2.12 13.93
N ALA A 214 -8.28 2.65 12.71
CA ALA A 214 -8.82 3.99 12.48
C ALA A 214 -10.23 4.16 13.07
N SER A 215 -11.07 3.11 12.98
CA SER A 215 -12.45 3.12 13.44
C SER A 215 -12.60 3.13 14.97
N VAL A 216 -11.65 2.54 15.70
CA VAL A 216 -11.77 2.33 17.17
C VAL A 216 -10.77 3.14 18.00
N ARG A 217 -9.77 3.78 17.38
CA ARG A 217 -8.76 4.61 18.08
C ARG A 217 -9.34 5.68 18.98
N HIS A 218 -10.50 6.26 18.62
CA HIS A 218 -11.18 7.31 19.38
C HIS A 218 -11.47 6.91 20.84
N ALA A 219 -11.65 5.61 21.12
CA ALA A 219 -11.87 5.10 22.47
C ALA A 219 -10.62 5.13 23.36
N ARG A 220 -9.44 5.46 22.80
CA ARG A 220 -8.13 5.49 23.48
C ARG A 220 -7.84 4.19 24.25
N PRO A 221 -7.88 3.04 23.58
CA PRO A 221 -7.78 1.76 24.25
C PRO A 221 -6.45 1.60 25.00
N PHE A 222 -6.49 0.79 26.06
CA PHE A 222 -5.31 0.30 26.75
C PHE A 222 -4.51 -0.66 25.88
N SER A 223 -5.19 -1.53 25.13
CA SER A 223 -4.57 -2.37 24.10
C SER A 223 -5.51 -2.62 22.92
N ILE A 224 -4.92 -2.91 21.77
CA ILE A 224 -5.61 -3.30 20.53
C ILE A 224 -5.05 -4.63 20.02
N GLY A 225 -5.82 -5.45 19.32
CA GLY A 225 -5.28 -6.69 18.79
C GLY A 225 -6.31 -7.59 18.13
N PHE A 226 -5.97 -8.89 18.06
CA PHE A 226 -6.82 -9.91 17.45
C PHE A 226 -6.96 -11.16 18.30
N ASN A 227 -8.11 -11.82 18.15
CA ASN A 227 -8.39 -13.10 18.75
C ASN A 227 -9.37 -13.94 17.92
N CYS A 228 -9.41 -15.24 18.24
CA CYS A 228 -10.30 -16.23 17.64
C CYS A 228 -10.12 -16.40 16.11
N ALA A 229 -11.03 -17.19 15.51
CA ALA A 229 -11.13 -17.64 14.12
C ALA A 229 -9.91 -18.39 13.55
N LEU A 230 -8.72 -17.82 13.69
CA LEU A 230 -7.47 -18.26 13.09
C LEU A 230 -6.45 -18.69 14.16
N GLY A 231 -5.48 -19.52 13.75
CA GLY A 231 -4.32 -19.87 14.56
C GLY A 231 -3.28 -18.74 14.59
N ALA A 232 -2.23 -18.89 15.40
CA ALA A 232 -1.22 -17.83 15.55
C ALA A 232 -0.46 -17.61 14.23
N ARG A 233 -0.16 -18.69 13.50
CA ARG A 233 0.46 -18.66 12.17
C ARG A 233 -0.29 -17.79 11.16
N GLU A 234 -1.61 -17.97 11.03
CA GLU A 234 -2.42 -17.24 10.07
C GLU A 234 -2.61 -15.77 10.48
N LEU A 235 -2.59 -15.45 11.77
CA LEU A 235 -2.71 -14.09 12.29
C LEU A 235 -1.42 -13.26 12.20
N ARG A 236 -0.28 -13.90 11.88
CA ARG A 236 1.04 -13.25 11.78
C ARG A 236 1.05 -11.96 10.94
N PRO A 237 0.57 -11.93 9.67
CA PRO A 237 0.63 -10.71 8.85
C PRO A 237 -0.22 -9.58 9.43
N HIS A 238 -1.39 -9.88 9.99
CA HIS A 238 -2.30 -8.89 10.55
C HIS A 238 -1.77 -8.30 11.86
N LEU A 239 -1.15 -9.15 12.68
CA LEU A 239 -0.43 -8.72 13.87
C LEU A 239 0.71 -7.77 13.51
N GLN A 240 1.50 -8.11 12.50
CA GLN A 240 2.62 -7.28 12.06
C GLN A 240 2.15 -5.88 11.61
N GLU A 241 1.06 -5.81 10.85
CA GLU A 241 0.46 -4.54 10.41
C GLU A 241 0.02 -3.67 11.60
N ILE A 242 -0.79 -4.22 12.52
CA ILE A 242 -1.24 -3.50 13.73
C ILE A 242 -0.06 -3.10 14.61
N ALA A 243 0.93 -3.97 14.78
CA ALA A 243 2.13 -3.68 15.56
C ALA A 243 2.93 -2.51 14.97
N HIS A 244 2.85 -2.25 13.68
CA HIS A 244 3.53 -1.12 13.06
C HIS A 244 2.77 0.21 13.24
N ILE A 245 1.43 0.20 13.15
CA ILE A 245 0.63 1.43 13.10
C ILE A 245 0.02 1.86 14.44
N ALA A 246 -0.15 0.94 15.40
CA ALA A 246 -0.86 1.24 16.64
C ALA A 246 0.02 2.04 17.63
N ASP A 247 -0.49 3.18 18.11
CA ASP A 247 0.14 3.95 19.19
C ASP A 247 -0.12 3.38 20.60
N ARG A 248 -0.70 2.17 20.67
CA ARG A 248 -1.06 1.45 21.90
C ARG A 248 -0.38 0.08 22.00
N PRO A 249 -0.31 -0.50 23.21
CA PRO A 249 0.03 -1.91 23.40
C PRO A 249 -0.79 -2.84 22.52
N VAL A 250 -0.16 -3.92 22.04
CA VAL A 250 -0.78 -4.91 21.16
C VAL A 250 -1.02 -6.23 21.88
N CYS A 251 -2.22 -6.78 21.73
CA CYS A 251 -2.62 -8.07 22.29
C CYS A 251 -2.86 -9.12 21.19
N LEU A 252 -2.57 -10.40 21.47
CA LEU A 252 -2.93 -11.51 20.61
C LEU A 252 -3.23 -12.76 21.43
N TYR A 253 -4.39 -13.37 21.16
CA TYR A 253 -4.80 -14.62 21.81
C TYR A 253 -5.53 -15.51 20.79
N PRO A 254 -4.76 -16.25 19.97
CA PRO A 254 -5.28 -17.01 18.84
C PRO A 254 -5.94 -18.33 19.28
N ASN A 255 -6.61 -19.02 18.36
CA ASN A 255 -7.06 -20.39 18.60
C ASN A 255 -5.87 -21.36 18.67
N ALA A 256 -6.06 -22.52 19.30
CA ALA A 256 -5.12 -23.66 19.23
C ALA A 256 -5.25 -24.35 17.85
N GLY A 257 -4.87 -23.61 16.81
CA GLY A 257 -5.04 -24.00 15.42
C GLY A 257 -6.48 -23.85 14.91
N LEU A 258 -6.71 -24.27 13.67
CA LEU A 258 -8.05 -24.32 13.09
C LEU A 258 -8.85 -25.51 13.66
N PRO A 259 -10.17 -25.39 13.83
CA PRO A 259 -11.00 -26.48 14.31
C PRO A 259 -10.97 -27.65 13.31
N ASN A 260 -10.82 -28.87 13.84
CA ASN A 260 -10.83 -30.09 13.05
C ASN A 260 -12.27 -30.53 12.70
N ALA A 261 -12.41 -31.58 11.88
CA ALA A 261 -13.71 -32.07 11.41
C ALA A 261 -14.66 -32.55 12.53
N PHE A 262 -14.15 -32.74 13.75
CA PHE A 262 -14.93 -33.13 14.93
C PHE A 262 -15.18 -31.96 15.89
N GLY A 263 -14.81 -30.72 15.50
CA GLY A 263 -14.94 -29.52 16.33
C GLY A 263 -13.91 -29.43 17.46
N GLY A 264 -12.85 -30.24 17.42
CA GLY A 264 -11.71 -30.18 18.34
C GLY A 264 -10.57 -29.31 17.80
N TYR A 265 -9.56 -29.08 18.63
CA TYR A 265 -8.38 -28.28 18.30
C TYR A 265 -7.12 -29.15 18.47
N ASP A 266 -6.33 -29.26 17.41
CA ASP A 266 -5.21 -30.23 17.32
C ASP A 266 -3.84 -29.61 17.60
N GLU A 267 -3.75 -28.27 17.70
CA GLU A 267 -2.49 -27.61 18.00
C GLU A 267 -2.05 -27.87 19.44
N THR A 268 -0.76 -28.15 19.63
CA THR A 268 -0.22 -28.50 20.95
C THR A 268 0.31 -27.26 21.67
N PRO A 269 0.42 -27.28 23.01
CA PRO A 269 1.00 -26.19 23.80
C PRO A 269 2.35 -25.72 23.28
N GLU A 270 3.24 -26.66 22.90
CA GLU A 270 4.60 -26.36 22.45
C GLU A 270 4.62 -25.61 21.12
N ARG A 271 3.71 -25.96 20.19
CA ARG A 271 3.63 -25.32 18.87
C ARG A 271 3.12 -23.89 19.00
N MET A 272 2.00 -23.72 19.70
CA MET A 272 1.40 -22.40 19.91
C MET A 272 2.36 -21.47 20.68
N ALA A 273 3.06 -22.00 21.70
CA ALA A 273 4.07 -21.26 22.44
C ALA A 273 5.28 -20.86 21.58
N ALA A 274 5.73 -21.73 20.67
CA ALA A 274 6.82 -21.40 19.75
C ALA A 274 6.45 -20.23 18.80
N GLU A 275 5.21 -20.20 18.30
CA GLU A 275 4.74 -19.14 17.42
C GLU A 275 4.60 -17.80 18.17
N LEU A 276 3.92 -17.79 19.32
CA LEU A 276 3.78 -16.59 20.15
C LEU A 276 5.13 -16.10 20.71
N GLY A 277 6.02 -17.02 21.07
CA GLY A 277 7.40 -16.71 21.47
C GLY A 277 8.19 -16.00 20.35
N ALA A 278 8.04 -16.45 19.11
CA ALA A 278 8.66 -15.80 17.95
C ALA A 278 8.09 -14.40 17.66
N PHE A 279 6.79 -14.18 17.89
CA PHE A 279 6.16 -12.86 17.75
C PHE A 279 6.61 -11.90 18.86
N ALA A 280 6.74 -12.39 20.09
CA ALA A 280 7.30 -11.62 21.20
C ALA A 280 8.77 -11.26 20.95
N GLU A 281 9.58 -12.19 20.43
CA GLU A 281 10.97 -11.94 20.04
C GLU A 281 11.11 -10.92 18.90
N SER A 282 10.15 -10.90 17.99
CA SER A 282 10.08 -9.88 16.92
C SER A 282 9.63 -8.51 17.43
N GLY A 283 9.29 -8.37 18.72
CA GLY A 283 8.84 -7.13 19.32
C GLY A 283 7.45 -6.70 18.88
N TRP A 284 6.54 -7.64 18.59
CA TRP A 284 5.19 -7.34 18.06
C TRP A 284 4.08 -7.37 19.11
N LEU A 285 4.34 -7.93 20.30
CA LEU A 285 3.31 -8.20 21.31
C LEU A 285 3.62 -7.53 22.65
N ASN A 286 2.55 -7.19 23.37
CA ASN A 286 2.58 -6.76 24.77
C ASN A 286 1.77 -7.69 25.67
N ILE A 287 0.68 -8.27 25.14
CA ILE A 287 -0.20 -9.19 25.86
C ILE A 287 -0.42 -10.43 24.99
N ALA A 288 -0.12 -11.61 25.54
CA ALA A 288 -0.35 -12.90 24.89
C ALA A 288 -1.31 -13.75 25.73
N GLY A 289 -2.16 -14.54 25.06
CA GLY A 289 -3.09 -15.48 25.68
C GLY A 289 -3.56 -16.54 24.68
N GLY A 290 -4.73 -17.12 24.92
CA GLY A 290 -5.35 -18.10 24.01
C GLY A 290 -6.86 -17.92 23.88
N CYS A 291 -7.42 -18.37 22.75
CA CYS A 291 -8.86 -18.44 22.53
C CYS A 291 -9.31 -19.90 22.41
N CYS A 292 -10.12 -20.27 21.41
CA CYS A 292 -10.75 -21.59 21.36
C CYS A 292 -9.72 -22.73 21.27
N GLY A 293 -9.93 -23.78 22.07
CA GLY A 293 -9.05 -24.94 22.16
C GLY A 293 -7.89 -24.80 23.15
N THR A 294 -7.65 -23.60 23.69
CA THR A 294 -6.51 -23.34 24.56
C THR A 294 -6.80 -23.71 26.02
N THR A 295 -5.87 -24.44 26.63
CA THR A 295 -6.00 -25.01 27.99
C THR A 295 -4.98 -24.38 28.94
N PRO A 296 -5.04 -24.64 30.28
CA PRO A 296 -4.01 -24.18 31.20
C PRO A 296 -2.59 -24.63 30.80
N GLU A 297 -2.44 -25.80 30.18
CA GLU A 297 -1.15 -26.27 29.66
C GLU A 297 -0.63 -25.38 28.52
N HIS A 298 -1.51 -24.89 27.65
CA HIS A 298 -1.14 -23.91 26.61
C HIS A 298 -0.66 -22.61 27.23
N ILE A 299 -1.41 -22.06 28.19
CA ILE A 299 -1.06 -20.79 28.86
C ILE A 299 0.26 -20.91 29.61
N ALA A 300 0.53 -22.05 30.27
CA ALA A 300 1.83 -22.32 30.90
C ALA A 300 2.98 -22.27 29.88
N ALA A 301 2.84 -22.97 28.75
CA ALA A 301 3.86 -23.01 27.71
C ALA A 301 4.09 -21.64 27.06
N ILE A 302 3.02 -20.88 26.79
CA ILE A 302 3.12 -19.53 26.22
C ILE A 302 3.83 -18.61 27.19
N ARG A 303 3.46 -18.64 28.48
CA ARG A 303 4.12 -17.84 29.52
C ARG A 303 5.61 -18.08 29.55
N ASP A 304 6.04 -19.35 29.57
CA ASP A 304 7.45 -19.72 29.58
C ASP A 304 8.17 -19.18 28.33
N ALA A 305 7.52 -19.20 27.17
CA ALA A 305 8.10 -18.71 25.91
C ALA A 305 8.25 -17.18 25.84
N VAL A 306 7.41 -16.40 26.56
CA VAL A 306 7.39 -14.92 26.44
C VAL A 306 7.96 -14.18 27.65
N THR A 307 8.12 -14.82 28.82
CA THR A 307 8.50 -14.15 30.08
C THR A 307 9.82 -13.37 30.01
N GLU A 308 10.83 -13.90 29.31
CA GLU A 308 12.14 -13.24 29.18
C GLU A 308 12.25 -12.30 27.96
N LYS A 309 11.17 -12.12 27.21
CA LYS A 309 11.16 -11.29 26.00
C LYS A 309 10.82 -9.83 26.33
N VAL A 310 11.37 -8.91 25.55
CA VAL A 310 11.11 -7.47 25.71
C VAL A 310 9.75 -7.14 25.08
N PRO A 311 8.80 -6.53 25.82
CA PRO A 311 7.53 -6.12 25.25
C PRO A 311 7.71 -5.11 24.10
N ARG A 312 6.81 -5.16 23.11
CA ARG A 312 6.77 -4.19 22.02
C ARG A 312 6.77 -2.74 22.53
N THR A 313 7.59 -1.89 21.91
CA THR A 313 7.50 -0.44 22.10
C THR A 313 6.41 0.10 21.18
N ALA A 314 5.46 0.86 21.72
CA ALA A 314 4.38 1.45 20.93
C ALA A 314 4.94 2.41 19.87
N ALA A 315 4.28 2.48 18.71
CA ALA A 315 4.64 3.42 17.67
C ALA A 315 4.45 4.87 18.16
N THR A 316 5.28 5.78 17.67
CA THR A 316 5.10 7.21 17.94
C THR A 316 3.76 7.67 17.37
N PRO A 317 2.89 8.35 18.13
CA PRO A 317 1.63 8.87 17.61
C PRO A 317 1.88 9.77 16.39
N MET A 318 1.34 9.36 15.24
CA MET A 318 1.42 10.14 14.01
C MET A 318 0.41 11.28 14.05
N SER A 319 0.82 12.49 13.66
CA SER A 319 -0.06 13.68 13.63
C SER A 319 -0.90 13.75 12.35
N TYR A 320 -1.50 12.62 11.95
CA TYR A 320 -2.29 12.49 10.72
C TYR A 320 -3.76 12.20 11.02
N CYS A 321 -4.65 12.69 10.17
CA CYS A 321 -6.07 12.35 10.22
C CYS A 321 -6.26 10.94 9.65
N PHE A 322 -6.64 9.99 10.51
CA PHE A 322 -6.98 8.64 10.08
C PHE A 322 -8.49 8.53 9.87
N LEU A 323 -8.91 8.31 8.63
CA LEU A 323 -10.28 8.02 8.23
C LEU A 323 -10.38 6.57 7.73
N SER A 324 -11.59 6.02 7.62
CA SER A 324 -11.77 4.70 7.02
C SER A 324 -13.18 4.46 6.48
N GLY A 325 -13.22 3.71 5.38
CA GLY A 325 -14.37 2.88 5.02
C GLY A 325 -14.11 1.43 5.47
N LEU A 326 -14.03 0.51 4.50
CA LEU A 326 -13.46 -0.82 4.66
C LEU A 326 -11.91 -0.80 4.59
N GLU A 327 -11.36 0.24 3.97
CA GLU A 327 -9.92 0.49 3.86
C GLU A 327 -9.56 1.84 4.51
N PRO A 328 -8.32 2.01 5.00
CA PRO A 328 -7.89 3.25 5.63
C PRO A 328 -7.63 4.35 4.59
N LEU A 329 -7.93 5.59 4.97
CA LEU A 329 -7.42 6.79 4.30
C LEU A 329 -6.71 7.64 5.35
N THR A 330 -5.39 7.78 5.21
CA THR A 330 -4.57 8.60 6.10
C THR A 330 -4.28 9.93 5.41
N VAL A 331 -4.71 11.03 6.02
CA VAL A 331 -4.47 12.40 5.54
C VAL A 331 -3.38 13.05 6.39
N GLY A 332 -2.19 13.17 5.79
CA GLY A 332 -0.98 13.73 6.36
C GLY A 332 -0.27 14.65 5.37
N ALA A 333 0.96 15.05 5.70
CA ALA A 333 1.74 15.97 4.86
C ALA A 333 2.16 15.37 3.50
N ASP A 334 2.16 14.05 3.40
CA ASP A 334 2.57 13.22 2.26
C ASP A 334 1.39 12.73 1.40
N THR A 335 0.14 12.87 1.86
CA THR A 335 -1.06 12.43 1.14
C THR A 335 -1.35 13.28 -0.10
N GLY A 336 -0.89 14.53 -0.13
CA GLY A 336 -1.31 15.50 -1.13
C GLY A 336 -2.74 16.01 -0.88
N PHE A 337 -3.41 16.45 -1.95
CA PHE A 337 -4.76 17.02 -1.87
C PHE A 337 -5.83 15.92 -1.95
N VAL A 338 -6.81 15.94 -1.03
CA VAL A 338 -7.87 14.93 -0.98
C VAL A 338 -9.14 15.39 -1.70
N ASN A 339 -9.57 14.61 -2.70
CA ASN A 339 -10.81 14.87 -3.45
C ASN A 339 -12.03 14.25 -2.75
N ILE A 340 -12.98 15.10 -2.34
CA ILE A 340 -14.28 14.66 -1.78
C ILE A 340 -15.35 14.78 -2.89
N GLY A 341 -15.96 13.67 -3.29
CA GLY A 341 -16.94 13.64 -4.39
C GLY A 341 -18.28 14.30 -4.03
N GLU A 342 -18.69 15.33 -4.79
CA GLU A 342 -19.87 16.17 -4.53
C GLU A 342 -21.22 15.68 -5.10
N ARG A 343 -21.24 14.66 -5.96
CA ARG A 343 -22.40 14.34 -6.82
C ARG A 343 -23.51 13.55 -6.14
N THR A 344 -23.23 12.97 -4.98
CA THR A 344 -24.18 12.27 -4.09
C THR A 344 -24.93 13.26 -3.21
N ASN A 345 -25.39 14.35 -3.84
CA ASN A 345 -26.03 15.49 -3.20
C ASN A 345 -27.34 15.83 -3.93
N VAL A 346 -28.47 15.74 -3.23
CA VAL A 346 -29.80 16.00 -3.79
C VAL A 346 -29.98 17.46 -4.24
N THR A 347 -29.35 18.40 -3.55
CA THR A 347 -29.41 19.82 -3.93
C THR A 347 -28.46 20.14 -5.09
N GLY A 348 -27.30 19.49 -5.14
CA GLY A 348 -26.22 19.75 -6.09
C GLY A 348 -26.28 18.96 -7.41
N SER A 349 -26.91 17.78 -7.42
CA SER A 349 -26.90 16.85 -8.56
C SER A 349 -28.31 16.53 -9.04
N ALA A 350 -28.68 17.03 -10.22
CA ALA A 350 -30.00 16.80 -10.81
C ALA A 350 -30.28 15.31 -11.08
N ARG A 351 -29.25 14.55 -11.49
CA ARG A 351 -29.36 13.09 -11.69
C ARG A 351 -29.64 12.40 -10.36
N PHE A 352 -28.84 12.66 -9.33
CA PHE A 352 -28.99 12.01 -8.03
C PHE A 352 -30.32 12.36 -7.35
N ARG A 353 -30.72 13.65 -7.37
CA ARG A 353 -32.04 14.09 -6.88
C ARG A 353 -33.18 13.29 -7.48
N ARG A 354 -33.20 13.14 -8.80
CA ARG A 354 -34.25 12.40 -9.49
C ARG A 354 -34.31 10.96 -9.00
N LEU A 355 -33.17 10.28 -8.94
CA LEU A 355 -33.08 8.88 -8.52
C LEU A 355 -33.55 8.68 -7.08
N VAL A 356 -33.15 9.56 -6.16
CA VAL A 356 -33.57 9.49 -4.74
C VAL A 356 -35.07 9.78 -4.59
N LEU A 357 -35.61 10.80 -5.28
CA LEU A 357 -37.04 11.12 -5.22
C LEU A 357 -37.92 10.04 -5.86
N ASP A 358 -37.40 9.34 -6.87
CA ASP A 358 -38.06 8.21 -7.54
C ASP A 358 -37.85 6.88 -6.75
N GLU A 359 -37.16 6.91 -5.60
CA GLU A 359 -36.76 5.75 -4.78
C GLU A 359 -35.88 4.70 -5.51
N ASP A 360 -35.24 5.08 -6.62
CA ASP A 360 -34.29 4.25 -7.39
C ASP A 360 -32.88 4.34 -6.78
N PHE A 361 -32.75 3.75 -5.59
CA PHE A 361 -31.49 3.78 -4.84
C PHE A 361 -30.37 2.95 -5.50
N ASP A 362 -30.69 1.94 -6.30
CA ASP A 362 -29.69 1.14 -7.02
C ASP A 362 -28.95 2.00 -8.07
N ALA A 363 -29.70 2.75 -8.88
CA ALA A 363 -29.10 3.70 -9.80
C ALA A 363 -28.40 4.87 -9.08
N ALA A 364 -28.85 5.22 -7.86
CA ALA A 364 -28.20 6.23 -7.04
C ALA A 364 -26.82 5.75 -6.53
N LEU A 365 -26.64 4.45 -6.24
CA LEU A 365 -25.35 3.85 -5.90
C LEU A 365 -24.35 3.95 -7.05
N GLU A 366 -24.79 3.83 -8.31
CA GLU A 366 -23.91 4.04 -9.47
C GLU A 366 -23.30 5.44 -9.50
N VAL A 367 -24.03 6.47 -9.03
CA VAL A 367 -23.48 7.83 -8.93
C VAL A 367 -22.35 7.89 -7.91
N ALA A 368 -22.48 7.20 -6.77
CA ALA A 368 -21.42 7.10 -5.78
C ALA A 368 -20.21 6.33 -6.34
N ARG A 369 -20.45 5.20 -7.00
CA ARG A 369 -19.42 4.34 -7.61
C ARG A 369 -18.64 5.05 -8.71
N ASP A 370 -19.34 5.78 -9.59
CA ASP A 370 -18.73 6.60 -10.64
C ASP A 370 -17.75 7.62 -10.05
N GLN A 371 -18.07 8.23 -8.90
CA GLN A 371 -17.16 9.19 -8.27
C GLN A 371 -15.88 8.54 -7.76
N VAL A 372 -15.98 7.37 -7.13
CA VAL A 372 -14.82 6.60 -6.67
C VAL A 372 -13.90 6.23 -7.85
N ARG A 373 -14.48 5.77 -8.97
CA ARG A 373 -13.73 5.44 -10.20
C ARG A 373 -13.04 6.64 -10.84
N ASN A 374 -13.59 7.83 -10.63
CA ASN A 374 -13.06 9.09 -11.13
C ASN A 374 -12.13 9.79 -10.11
N GLY A 375 -11.61 9.07 -9.11
CA GLY A 375 -10.58 9.56 -8.20
C GLY A 375 -11.08 10.22 -6.91
N ALA A 376 -12.37 10.12 -6.57
CA ALA A 376 -12.86 10.56 -5.26
C ALA A 376 -12.35 9.61 -4.15
N GLN A 377 -11.65 10.16 -3.17
CA GLN A 377 -11.10 9.43 -2.02
C GLN A 377 -12.05 9.44 -0.82
N ILE A 378 -13.00 10.38 -0.80
CA ILE A 378 -14.11 10.47 0.16
C ILE A 378 -15.38 10.75 -0.64
N ILE A 379 -16.53 10.22 -0.23
CA ILE A 379 -17.83 10.51 -0.85
C ILE A 379 -18.67 11.38 0.10
N ASP A 380 -19.07 12.57 -0.36
CA ASP A 380 -20.00 13.45 0.36
C ASP A 380 -21.44 13.03 0.08
N VAL A 381 -22.20 12.72 1.13
CA VAL A 381 -23.58 12.20 1.02
C VAL A 381 -24.53 13.20 1.65
N ASN A 382 -25.32 13.87 0.81
CA ASN A 382 -26.33 14.85 1.22
C ASN A 382 -27.70 14.51 0.62
N LEU A 383 -28.69 14.27 1.49
CA LEU A 383 -30.07 13.96 1.11
C LEU A 383 -31.08 15.01 1.58
N ASP A 384 -30.63 16.19 2.01
CA ASP A 384 -31.50 17.25 2.49
C ASP A 384 -32.42 17.76 1.36
N GLU A 385 -33.72 17.48 1.49
CA GLU A 385 -34.77 17.95 0.59
C GLU A 385 -36.10 18.00 1.34
N ALA A 386 -36.89 19.05 1.13
CA ALA A 386 -38.11 19.31 1.89
C ALA A 386 -39.21 18.25 1.69
N MET A 387 -39.14 17.51 0.58
CA MET A 387 -40.12 16.49 0.19
C MET A 387 -39.75 15.08 0.66
N LEU A 388 -38.58 14.87 1.27
CA LEU A 388 -38.09 13.56 1.72
C LEU A 388 -38.16 13.42 3.25
N ASP A 389 -38.39 12.18 3.71
CA ASP A 389 -37.96 11.78 5.04
C ASP A 389 -36.43 11.56 4.99
N VAL A 390 -35.70 12.63 5.25
CA VAL A 390 -34.23 12.67 5.08
C VAL A 390 -33.54 11.66 6.00
N GLU A 391 -34.03 11.48 7.23
CA GLU A 391 -33.45 10.54 8.20
C GLU A 391 -33.61 9.08 7.72
N ALA A 392 -34.81 8.74 7.23
CA ALA A 392 -35.08 7.41 6.68
C ALA A 392 -34.31 7.15 5.37
N ALA A 393 -34.25 8.15 4.47
CA ALA A 393 -33.52 8.06 3.21
C ALA A 393 -32.01 7.90 3.44
N MET A 394 -31.43 8.68 4.35
CA MET A 394 -30.01 8.60 4.73
C MET A 394 -29.68 7.24 5.34
N THR A 395 -30.50 6.78 6.28
CA THR A 395 -30.34 5.46 6.89
C THR A 395 -30.37 4.35 5.83
N ARG A 396 -31.34 4.39 4.91
CA ARG A 396 -31.47 3.38 3.85
C ARG A 396 -30.28 3.42 2.89
N PHE A 397 -29.92 4.60 2.39
CA PHE A 397 -28.84 4.75 1.42
C PHE A 397 -27.49 4.30 1.98
N LEU A 398 -27.14 4.68 3.22
CA LEU A 398 -25.89 4.26 3.84
C LEU A 398 -25.82 2.74 4.07
N ARG A 399 -26.95 2.10 4.38
CA ARG A 399 -27.01 0.65 4.52
C ARG A 399 -26.83 -0.09 3.20
N LEU A 400 -27.29 0.49 2.09
CA LEU A 400 -27.04 0.00 0.74
C LEU A 400 -25.58 0.22 0.33
N VAL A 401 -25.01 1.39 0.63
CA VAL A 401 -23.57 1.68 0.42
C VAL A 401 -22.70 0.65 1.16
N ALA A 402 -23.05 0.28 2.38
CA ALA A 402 -22.33 -0.75 3.14
C ALA A 402 -22.31 -2.13 2.45
N ALA A 403 -23.32 -2.44 1.63
CA ALA A 403 -23.40 -3.67 0.84
C ALA A 403 -22.61 -3.61 -0.47
N GLU A 404 -22.07 -2.45 -0.86
CA GLU A 404 -21.34 -2.23 -2.12
C GLU A 404 -19.84 -2.03 -1.86
N PRO A 405 -18.98 -3.06 -2.02
CA PRO A 405 -17.57 -3.02 -1.61
C PRO A 405 -16.75 -1.90 -2.25
N GLU A 406 -17.04 -1.55 -3.50
CA GLU A 406 -16.30 -0.50 -4.22
C GLU A 406 -16.54 0.89 -3.61
N ILE A 407 -17.75 1.13 -3.09
CA ILE A 407 -18.13 2.39 -2.45
C ILE A 407 -17.72 2.37 -0.97
N SER A 408 -18.03 1.28 -0.26
CA SER A 408 -17.73 1.17 1.18
C SER A 408 -16.23 1.08 1.48
N ARG A 409 -15.38 0.80 0.48
CA ARG A 409 -13.91 0.91 0.58
C ARG A 409 -13.45 2.28 1.10
N VAL A 410 -14.01 3.36 0.59
CA VAL A 410 -13.60 4.74 0.93
C VAL A 410 -14.40 5.33 2.10
N PRO A 411 -13.86 6.29 2.87
CA PRO A 411 -14.63 6.99 3.90
C PRO A 411 -15.80 7.79 3.33
N LEU A 412 -16.80 8.04 4.17
CA LEU A 412 -17.97 8.86 3.84
C LEU A 412 -17.92 10.19 4.60
N MET A 413 -18.25 11.27 3.92
CA MET A 413 -18.56 12.58 4.52
C MET A 413 -20.09 12.69 4.61
N LEU A 414 -20.59 12.70 5.84
CA LEU A 414 -22.02 12.71 6.15
C LEU A 414 -22.50 14.15 6.18
N ASP A 415 -23.25 14.57 5.16
CA ASP A 415 -23.67 15.95 4.98
C ASP A 415 -25.17 16.16 5.26
N SER A 416 -25.47 16.99 6.26
CA SER A 416 -26.83 17.45 6.54
C SER A 416 -26.81 18.70 7.43
N SER A 417 -27.80 19.56 7.22
CA SER A 417 -28.11 20.70 8.09
C SER A 417 -28.80 20.30 9.40
N SER A 418 -29.31 19.06 9.51
CA SER A 418 -30.01 18.54 10.67
C SER A 418 -29.14 17.60 11.50
N TRP A 419 -28.98 17.91 12.79
CA TRP A 419 -28.23 17.05 13.71
C TRP A 419 -28.84 15.65 13.85
N SER A 420 -30.17 15.51 13.83
CA SER A 420 -30.81 14.19 13.97
C SER A 420 -30.45 13.26 12.81
N VAL A 421 -30.33 13.82 11.59
CA VAL A 421 -29.91 13.07 10.39
C VAL A 421 -28.45 12.66 10.50
N LEU A 422 -27.56 13.56 10.93
CA LEU A 422 -26.15 13.25 11.15
C LEU A 422 -25.95 12.15 12.21
N GLU A 423 -26.70 12.22 13.31
CA GLU A 423 -26.64 11.20 14.36
C GLU A 423 -27.18 9.84 13.85
N ALA A 424 -28.28 9.84 13.09
CA ALA A 424 -28.79 8.62 12.44
C ALA A 424 -27.77 8.04 11.45
N ALA A 425 -27.10 8.89 10.67
CA ALA A 425 -26.08 8.48 9.73
C ALA A 425 -24.87 7.83 10.42
N LEU A 426 -24.35 8.45 11.49
CA LEU A 426 -23.24 7.91 12.30
C LEU A 426 -23.52 6.51 12.85
N LYS A 427 -24.79 6.22 13.16
CA LYS A 427 -25.26 4.90 13.64
C LYS A 427 -25.29 3.82 12.56
N ASN A 428 -25.05 4.16 11.29
CA ASN A 428 -25.07 3.22 10.15
C ASN A 428 -23.72 3.12 9.41
N VAL A 429 -22.66 3.77 9.90
CA VAL A 429 -21.32 3.72 9.27
C VAL A 429 -20.32 2.97 10.14
N GLN A 430 -19.80 1.87 9.60
CA GLN A 430 -18.83 1.00 10.27
C GLN A 430 -17.45 1.67 10.46
N GLY A 431 -16.93 2.32 9.42
CA GLY A 431 -15.64 3.00 9.42
C GLY A 431 -15.58 4.27 10.28
N LYS A 432 -14.54 5.07 10.09
CA LYS A 432 -14.42 6.42 10.64
C LYS A 432 -14.81 7.45 9.57
N PRO A 433 -16.06 7.97 9.61
CA PRO A 433 -16.53 8.98 8.67
C PRO A 433 -16.11 10.39 9.09
N VAL A 434 -16.47 11.37 8.25
CA VAL A 434 -16.42 12.79 8.55
C VAL A 434 -17.84 13.34 8.69
N VAL A 435 -18.12 14.12 9.73
CA VAL A 435 -19.40 14.83 9.90
C VAL A 435 -19.32 16.20 9.23
N ASN A 436 -20.20 16.49 8.28
CA ASN A 436 -20.33 17.76 7.60
C ASN A 436 -21.75 18.35 7.87
N SER A 437 -21.93 19.32 8.75
CA SER A 437 -20.93 20.00 9.59
C SER A 437 -21.59 20.48 10.88
N ILE A 438 -20.76 20.91 11.84
CA ILE A 438 -21.20 21.63 13.04
C ILE A 438 -20.68 23.06 13.02
N SER A 439 -21.27 23.95 13.84
CA SER A 439 -20.87 25.37 13.90
C SER A 439 -21.29 26.02 15.22
N LEU A 440 -20.84 27.26 15.45
CA LEU A 440 -21.18 28.05 16.63
C LEU A 440 -22.50 28.83 16.49
N LYS A 441 -23.25 28.64 15.40
CA LYS A 441 -24.46 29.42 15.06
C LYS A 441 -25.55 29.39 16.16
N GLU A 442 -25.67 28.27 16.87
CA GLU A 442 -26.64 28.05 17.97
C GLU A 442 -26.01 28.25 19.35
N GLY A 443 -24.79 28.80 19.39
CA GLY A 443 -24.02 29.02 20.61
C GLY A 443 -23.19 27.81 21.03
N GLU A 444 -22.26 28.05 21.95
CA GLU A 444 -21.23 27.08 22.31
C GLU A 444 -21.75 25.83 23.05
N ALA A 445 -22.90 25.92 23.73
CA ALA A 445 -23.45 24.79 24.48
C ALA A 445 -23.89 23.67 23.52
N VAL A 446 -24.60 24.03 22.45
CA VAL A 446 -25.02 23.09 21.39
C VAL A 446 -23.80 22.56 20.65
N PHE A 447 -22.84 23.42 20.32
CA PHE A 447 -21.59 23.01 19.67
C PHE A 447 -20.80 21.97 20.49
N ARG A 448 -20.65 22.15 21.81
CA ARG A 448 -20.01 21.17 22.71
C ARG A 448 -20.76 19.84 22.71
N GLN A 449 -22.09 19.88 22.85
CA GLN A 449 -22.91 18.68 22.87
C GLN A 449 -22.76 17.87 21.58
N GLN A 450 -22.79 18.55 20.43
CA GLN A 450 -22.60 17.92 19.13
C GLN A 450 -21.18 17.36 18.99
N ALA A 451 -20.15 18.13 19.36
CA ALA A 451 -18.76 17.67 19.32
C ALA A 451 -18.51 16.43 20.21
N GLU A 452 -19.04 16.41 21.43
CA GLU A 452 -18.96 15.24 22.32
C GLU A 452 -19.61 14.01 21.67
N ALA A 453 -20.76 14.18 21.02
CA ALA A 453 -21.45 13.10 20.33
C ALA A 453 -20.66 12.60 19.10
N VAL A 454 -20.10 13.51 18.28
CA VAL A 454 -19.22 13.12 17.16
C VAL A 454 -18.03 12.30 17.66
N LEU A 455 -17.35 12.75 18.72
CA LEU A 455 -16.23 12.04 19.33
C LEU A 455 -16.65 10.66 19.85
N ARG A 456 -17.82 10.58 20.50
CA ARG A 456 -18.35 9.32 21.06
C ARG A 456 -18.72 8.31 19.98
N HIS A 457 -19.09 8.76 18.78
CA HIS A 457 -19.29 7.90 17.61
C HIS A 457 -18.00 7.59 16.83
N GLY A 458 -16.88 8.25 17.17
CA GLY A 458 -15.58 8.02 16.55
C GLY A 458 -15.44 8.55 15.13
N ALA A 459 -15.96 9.75 14.88
CA ALA A 459 -15.87 10.42 13.57
C ALA A 459 -14.98 11.67 13.63
N ALA A 460 -14.45 12.08 12.47
CA ALA A 460 -13.86 13.39 12.27
C ALA A 460 -14.96 14.43 12.02
N VAL A 461 -14.62 15.72 12.08
CA VAL A 461 -15.62 16.80 12.03
C VAL A 461 -15.21 17.97 11.15
N VAL A 462 -16.13 18.40 10.27
CA VAL A 462 -16.07 19.69 9.58
C VAL A 462 -16.73 20.75 10.47
N VAL A 463 -15.99 21.82 10.74
CA VAL A 463 -16.45 22.98 11.49
C VAL A 463 -16.54 24.18 10.57
N MET A 464 -17.75 24.64 10.29
CA MET A 464 -17.95 25.83 9.46
C MET A 464 -17.63 27.11 10.23
N ALA A 465 -17.03 28.09 9.54
CA ALA A 465 -16.79 29.44 10.06
C ALA A 465 -18.09 30.25 10.13
N PHE A 466 -19.02 29.80 10.99
CA PHE A 466 -20.34 30.39 11.21
C PHE A 466 -20.60 30.42 12.73
N ASP A 467 -20.83 31.61 13.28
CA ASP A 467 -21.19 31.81 14.68
C ASP A 467 -22.52 32.56 14.85
N GLU A 468 -22.82 32.98 16.08
CA GLU A 468 -24.08 33.63 16.44
C GLU A 468 -24.33 34.95 15.68
N LEU A 469 -23.29 35.54 15.09
CA LEU A 469 -23.37 36.79 14.30
C LEU A 469 -23.56 36.56 12.80
N GLY A 470 -23.46 35.32 12.31
CA GLY A 470 -23.55 35.02 10.88
C GLY A 470 -22.34 34.27 10.34
N GLN A 471 -22.32 34.09 9.02
CA GLN A 471 -21.18 33.52 8.30
C GLN A 471 -20.04 34.53 8.21
N ALA A 472 -18.80 34.06 8.34
CA ALA A 472 -17.62 34.92 8.24
C ALA A 472 -17.21 35.17 6.77
N ASP A 473 -17.21 36.44 6.36
CA ASP A 473 -16.86 36.92 5.02
C ASP A 473 -15.39 37.37 4.89
N THR A 474 -14.81 37.97 5.94
CA THR A 474 -13.41 38.42 5.95
C THR A 474 -12.44 37.39 6.55
N ALA A 475 -11.18 37.39 6.10
CA ALA A 475 -10.14 36.46 6.59
C ALA A 475 -9.99 36.50 8.12
N LYS A 476 -9.94 37.71 8.70
CA LYS A 476 -9.83 37.90 10.14
C LYS A 476 -11.00 37.26 10.90
N ARG A 477 -12.23 37.41 10.39
CA ARG A 477 -13.42 36.86 11.03
C ARG A 477 -13.47 35.34 10.91
N LYS A 478 -13.08 34.79 9.75
CA LYS A 478 -12.97 33.34 9.53
C LYS A 478 -12.01 32.72 10.57
N VAL A 479 -10.81 33.27 10.71
CA VAL A 479 -9.78 32.79 11.67
C VAL A 479 -10.21 32.96 13.13
N GLU A 480 -10.90 34.04 13.48
CA GLU A 480 -11.44 34.27 14.83
C GLU A 480 -12.40 33.15 15.25
N ILE A 481 -13.36 32.81 14.38
CA ILE A 481 -14.34 31.75 14.64
C ILE A 481 -13.66 30.39 14.72
N CYS A 482 -12.78 30.05 13.77
CA CYS A 482 -12.05 28.79 13.80
C CYS A 482 -11.18 28.65 15.05
N SER A 483 -10.51 29.73 15.48
CA SER A 483 -9.70 29.74 16.71
C SER A 483 -10.52 29.52 17.97
N ARG A 484 -11.73 30.12 18.04
CA ARG A 484 -12.67 29.92 19.15
C ARG A 484 -13.15 28.48 19.19
N ALA A 485 -13.57 27.93 18.05
CA ALA A 485 -14.01 26.53 17.94
C ALA A 485 -12.89 25.54 18.29
N TYR A 486 -11.66 25.77 17.80
CA TYR A 486 -10.49 24.93 18.09
C TYR A 486 -10.23 24.80 19.60
N ARG A 487 -10.26 25.92 20.34
CA ARG A 487 -10.08 25.90 21.80
C ARG A 487 -11.17 25.09 22.49
N ILE A 488 -12.43 25.26 22.10
CA ILE A 488 -13.53 24.47 22.68
C ILE A 488 -13.32 22.97 22.39
N LEU A 489 -12.98 22.61 21.15
CA LEU A 489 -12.77 21.21 20.77
C LEU A 489 -11.57 20.59 21.46
N VAL A 490 -10.41 21.24 21.44
CA VAL A 490 -9.16 20.67 21.93
C VAL A 490 -9.01 20.81 23.44
N ASP A 491 -9.27 22.00 24.00
CA ASP A 491 -8.99 22.30 25.41
C ASP A 491 -10.12 21.83 26.34
N GLU A 492 -11.38 21.85 25.88
CA GLU A 492 -12.54 21.51 26.72
C GLU A 492 -13.09 20.11 26.43
N VAL A 493 -13.35 19.76 25.16
CA VAL A 493 -13.89 18.44 24.78
C VAL A 493 -12.79 17.36 24.72
N GLY A 494 -11.54 17.77 24.46
CA GLY A 494 -10.43 16.85 24.28
C GLY A 494 -10.46 16.12 22.93
N PHE A 495 -11.02 16.75 21.90
CA PHE A 495 -11.06 16.27 20.54
C PHE A 495 -9.63 16.21 19.95
N PRO A 496 -9.23 15.15 19.23
CA PRO A 496 -7.93 15.12 18.56
C PRO A 496 -7.84 16.24 17.51
N PRO A 497 -6.80 17.10 17.55
CA PRO A 497 -6.70 18.21 16.60
C PRO A 497 -6.58 17.73 15.15
N GLU A 498 -5.98 16.57 14.92
CA GLU A 498 -5.88 15.94 13.60
C GLU A 498 -7.25 15.54 13.00
N ASP A 499 -8.30 15.41 13.81
CA ASP A 499 -9.65 15.03 13.35
C ASP A 499 -10.57 16.26 13.12
N ILE A 500 -10.02 17.47 13.24
CA ILE A 500 -10.74 18.74 13.06
C ILE A 500 -10.43 19.30 11.67
N ILE A 501 -11.48 19.46 10.85
CA ILE A 501 -11.42 20.05 9.52
C ILE A 501 -12.18 21.39 9.58
N PHE A 502 -11.52 22.51 9.33
CA PHE A 502 -12.20 23.80 9.23
C PHE A 502 -12.69 24.04 7.80
N ASP A 503 -13.93 24.49 7.65
CA ASP A 503 -14.45 25.08 6.42
C ASP A 503 -14.58 26.61 6.64
N PRO A 504 -13.64 27.43 6.12
CA PRO A 504 -13.72 28.88 6.20
C PRO A 504 -14.86 29.50 5.38
N ASN A 505 -15.70 28.70 4.71
CA ASN A 505 -16.74 29.05 3.74
C ASN A 505 -16.17 29.63 2.44
N VAL A 506 -16.30 28.88 1.35
CA VAL A 506 -16.09 29.36 -0.02
C VAL A 506 -17.35 30.06 -0.51
N PHE A 507 -17.24 31.34 -0.88
CA PHE A 507 -18.34 32.13 -1.43
C PHE A 507 -18.20 32.40 -2.94
N ALA A 508 -19.31 32.75 -3.57
CA ALA A 508 -19.34 33.10 -4.98
C ALA A 508 -18.62 34.43 -5.24
N VAL A 509 -17.79 34.46 -6.29
CA VAL A 509 -17.10 35.67 -6.79
C VAL A 509 -17.65 36.06 -8.16
N ALA A 510 -17.23 37.23 -8.67
CA ALA A 510 -17.71 37.80 -9.94
C ALA A 510 -19.25 37.88 -10.02
N THR A 511 -19.88 38.30 -8.92
CA THR A 511 -21.34 38.45 -8.81
C THR A 511 -21.85 39.80 -9.32
N GLY A 512 -20.94 40.75 -9.58
CA GLY A 512 -21.26 42.14 -9.91
C GLY A 512 -21.48 43.04 -8.69
N ILE A 513 -21.15 42.57 -7.49
CA ILE A 513 -21.20 43.30 -6.22
C ILE A 513 -19.75 43.43 -5.73
N GLU A 514 -19.26 44.66 -5.57
CA GLU A 514 -17.86 44.98 -5.23
C GLU A 514 -17.43 44.34 -3.91
N GLU A 515 -18.35 44.25 -2.94
CA GLU A 515 -18.10 43.61 -1.64
C GLU A 515 -17.79 42.10 -1.73
N HIS A 516 -18.13 41.45 -2.84
CA HIS A 516 -17.92 40.00 -3.04
C HIS A 516 -16.59 39.67 -3.75
N ASP A 517 -15.89 40.67 -4.28
CA ASP A 517 -14.68 40.45 -5.09
C ASP A 517 -13.52 39.91 -4.25
N ASP A 518 -13.44 40.28 -2.97
CA ASP A 518 -12.40 39.83 -2.04
C ASP A 518 -12.66 38.45 -1.41
N TYR A 519 -13.80 37.80 -1.67
CA TYR A 519 -14.18 36.58 -0.96
C TYR A 519 -13.21 35.41 -1.18
N ALA A 520 -12.71 35.22 -2.40
CA ALA A 520 -11.73 34.19 -2.69
C ALA A 520 -10.39 34.49 -2.01
N VAL A 521 -9.91 35.73 -2.05
CA VAL A 521 -8.68 36.17 -1.36
C VAL A 521 -8.80 35.97 0.15
N ALA A 522 -9.93 36.37 0.74
CA ALA A 522 -10.20 36.20 2.16
C ALA A 522 -10.18 34.73 2.61
N PHE A 523 -10.62 33.80 1.74
CA PHE A 523 -10.52 32.36 1.99
C PHE A 523 -9.06 31.90 1.98
N LEU A 524 -8.28 32.27 0.96
CA LEU A 524 -6.86 31.91 0.84
C LEU A 524 -6.02 32.39 2.04
N GLU A 525 -6.24 33.64 2.46
CA GLU A 525 -5.58 34.19 3.65
C GLU A 525 -5.99 33.45 4.94
N ALA A 526 -7.27 33.08 5.06
CA ALA A 526 -7.75 32.30 6.20
C ALA A 526 -7.14 30.90 6.26
N CYS A 527 -6.98 30.21 5.12
CA CYS A 527 -6.28 28.92 5.04
C CYS A 527 -4.88 29.03 5.64
N CYS A 528 -4.08 29.98 5.17
CA CYS A 528 -2.71 30.18 5.63
C CYS A 528 -2.65 30.45 7.14
N LEU A 529 -3.51 31.34 7.64
CA LEU A 529 -3.56 31.69 9.05
C LEU A 529 -4.04 30.54 9.94
N ILE A 530 -5.03 29.76 9.51
CA ILE A 530 -5.50 28.57 10.23
C ILE A 530 -4.37 27.57 10.36
N LYS A 531 -3.68 27.22 9.26
CA LYS A 531 -2.55 26.27 9.30
C LYS A 531 -1.39 26.78 10.17
N ALA A 532 -1.15 28.09 10.19
CA ALA A 532 -0.09 28.69 11.00
C ALA A 532 -0.41 28.76 12.51
N THR A 533 -1.69 28.84 12.88
CA THR A 533 -2.09 29.14 14.27
C THR A 533 -2.77 27.97 14.99
N LEU A 534 -3.36 27.03 14.26
CA LEU A 534 -4.15 25.91 14.78
C LEU A 534 -3.49 24.58 14.39
N PRO A 535 -2.47 24.12 15.14
CA PRO A 535 -1.68 22.95 14.75
C PRO A 535 -2.51 21.67 14.72
N GLY A 536 -2.24 20.82 13.74
CA GLY A 536 -2.95 19.55 13.52
C GLY A 536 -4.28 19.69 12.77
N ALA A 537 -4.92 20.86 12.78
CA ALA A 537 -6.17 21.05 12.06
C ALA A 537 -5.98 21.03 10.53
N LEU A 538 -6.99 20.51 9.85
CA LEU A 538 -7.10 20.47 8.39
C LEU A 538 -8.04 21.58 7.89
N VAL A 539 -7.97 21.89 6.61
CA VAL A 539 -8.83 22.89 5.95
C VAL A 539 -9.51 22.27 4.73
N SER A 540 -10.83 22.49 4.62
CA SER A 540 -11.68 22.09 3.50
C SER A 540 -12.50 23.27 2.95
N GLY A 541 -13.21 23.04 1.85
CA GLY A 541 -14.19 23.97 1.33
C GLY A 541 -15.03 23.40 0.18
N GLY A 542 -16.26 23.89 0.03
CA GLY A 542 -17.14 23.58 -1.10
C GLY A 542 -16.77 24.33 -2.38
N LEU A 543 -16.03 23.70 -3.29
CA LEU A 543 -15.46 24.37 -4.47
C LEU A 543 -16.53 24.89 -5.45
N SER A 544 -17.62 24.14 -5.61
CA SER A 544 -18.72 24.49 -6.50
C SER A 544 -19.42 25.81 -6.15
N ASN A 545 -19.28 26.31 -4.91
CA ASN A 545 -19.85 27.58 -4.49
C ASN A 545 -19.15 28.79 -5.13
N LEU A 546 -17.84 28.68 -5.42
CA LEU A 546 -17.05 29.76 -6.01
C LEU A 546 -17.62 30.24 -7.36
N SER A 547 -18.04 29.30 -8.20
CA SER A 547 -18.42 29.54 -9.60
C SER A 547 -19.93 29.61 -9.81
N PHE A 548 -20.71 29.86 -8.75
CA PHE A 548 -22.17 29.91 -8.79
C PHE A 548 -22.71 30.94 -9.80
N SER A 549 -22.03 32.08 -9.95
CA SER A 549 -22.35 33.16 -10.89
C SER A 549 -22.35 32.71 -12.37
N PHE A 550 -21.71 31.58 -12.69
CA PHE A 550 -21.53 31.07 -14.06
C PHE A 550 -22.23 29.72 -14.29
N ARG A 551 -23.28 29.39 -13.53
CA ARG A 551 -24.10 28.19 -13.77
C ARG A 551 -24.56 28.11 -15.22
N GLY A 552 -24.30 26.96 -15.87
CA GLY A 552 -24.59 26.73 -17.29
C GLY A 552 -23.40 26.96 -18.23
N ASN A 553 -22.29 27.55 -17.77
CA ASN A 553 -21.04 27.66 -18.52
C ASN A 553 -19.94 26.80 -17.89
N GLU A 554 -19.98 25.50 -18.16
CA GLU A 554 -19.08 24.51 -17.54
C GLU A 554 -17.60 24.76 -17.87
N THR A 555 -17.28 25.32 -19.04
CA THR A 555 -15.90 25.65 -19.40
C THR A 555 -15.30 26.68 -18.44
N ILE A 556 -16.04 27.75 -18.13
CA ILE A 556 -15.59 28.76 -17.17
C ILE A 556 -15.56 28.20 -15.75
N ARG A 557 -16.58 27.45 -15.35
CA ARG A 557 -16.64 26.86 -13.99
C ARG A 557 -15.44 25.98 -13.72
N LYS A 558 -15.10 25.07 -14.65
CA LYS A 558 -13.91 24.21 -14.56
C LYS A 558 -12.62 25.03 -14.46
N ALA A 559 -12.49 26.09 -15.27
CA ALA A 559 -11.32 26.96 -15.20
C ALA A 559 -11.21 27.68 -13.84
N MET A 560 -12.32 28.21 -13.31
CA MET A 560 -12.38 28.82 -11.97
C MET A 560 -11.99 27.84 -10.87
N HIS A 561 -12.50 26.62 -10.94
CA HIS A 561 -12.21 25.54 -9.99
C HIS A 561 -10.71 25.19 -9.98
N SER A 562 -10.12 24.97 -11.15
CA SER A 562 -8.70 24.63 -11.28
C SER A 562 -7.77 25.74 -10.79
N VAL A 563 -8.05 27.00 -11.15
CA VAL A 563 -7.26 28.16 -10.70
C VAL A 563 -7.38 28.37 -9.20
N PHE A 564 -8.59 28.27 -8.65
CA PHE A 564 -8.80 28.42 -7.21
C PHE A 564 -8.09 27.32 -6.41
N LEU A 565 -8.23 26.05 -6.82
CA LEU A 565 -7.55 24.94 -6.15
C LEU A 565 -6.03 25.10 -6.19
N TYR A 566 -5.45 25.50 -7.33
CA TYR A 566 -4.01 25.74 -7.44
C TYR A 566 -3.49 26.72 -6.37
N HIS A 567 -4.18 27.83 -6.18
CA HIS A 567 -3.82 28.82 -5.15
C HIS A 567 -4.20 28.38 -3.73
N ALA A 568 -5.35 27.72 -3.55
CA ALA A 568 -5.82 27.30 -2.23
C ALA A 568 -4.96 26.18 -1.63
N ILE A 569 -4.56 25.19 -2.44
CA ILE A 569 -3.64 24.12 -2.02
C ILE A 569 -2.31 24.74 -1.59
N SER A 570 -1.79 25.69 -2.38
CA SER A 570 -0.57 26.44 -2.04
C SER A 570 -0.71 27.25 -0.74
N ALA A 571 -1.92 27.71 -0.41
CA ALA A 571 -2.23 28.42 0.82
C ALA A 571 -2.50 27.48 2.02
N GLY A 572 -2.48 26.16 1.82
CA GLY A 572 -2.67 25.15 2.86
C GLY A 572 -4.06 24.50 2.92
N LEU A 573 -4.81 24.48 1.82
CA LEU A 573 -6.03 23.67 1.68
C LEU A 573 -5.67 22.19 1.57
N ASP A 574 -6.16 21.35 2.50
CA ASP A 574 -5.83 19.92 2.57
C ASP A 574 -6.79 19.06 1.72
N MET A 575 -8.06 19.47 1.61
CA MET A 575 -9.12 18.73 0.90
C MET A 575 -10.20 19.68 0.37
N ALA A 576 -11.04 19.23 -0.57
CA ALA A 576 -12.23 19.98 -0.96
C ALA A 576 -13.34 19.09 -1.52
N ILE A 577 -14.58 19.60 -1.40
CA ILE A 577 -15.77 18.99 -2.02
C ILE A 577 -15.82 19.45 -3.49
N VAL A 578 -15.63 18.49 -4.40
CA VAL A 578 -15.39 18.70 -5.83
C VAL A 578 -16.07 17.65 -6.70
N ASN A 579 -16.25 17.98 -7.97
CA ASN A 579 -16.54 16.99 -9.01
C ASN A 579 -15.24 16.39 -9.55
N ALA A 580 -14.76 15.32 -8.91
CA ALA A 580 -13.44 14.73 -9.17
C ALA A 580 -13.15 14.46 -10.67
N GLY A 581 -14.14 13.99 -11.43
CA GLY A 581 -13.98 13.68 -12.87
C GLY A 581 -14.03 14.89 -13.81
N GLN A 582 -14.17 16.13 -13.30
CA GLN A 582 -14.34 17.33 -14.13
C GLN A 582 -13.31 18.44 -13.90
N LEU A 583 -12.32 18.21 -13.03
CA LEU A 583 -11.25 19.19 -12.80
C LEU A 583 -10.33 19.26 -14.02
N ALA A 584 -10.17 20.45 -14.59
CA ALA A 584 -9.20 20.69 -15.65
C ALA A 584 -7.79 20.82 -15.06
N VAL A 585 -6.76 20.40 -15.79
CA VAL A 585 -5.37 20.64 -15.38
C VAL A 585 -5.07 22.13 -15.55
N TYR A 586 -4.62 22.81 -14.50
CA TYR A 586 -4.35 24.26 -14.52
C TYR A 586 -3.40 24.69 -15.66
N ALA A 587 -2.41 23.86 -15.99
CA ALA A 587 -1.45 24.10 -17.07
C ALA A 587 -2.09 24.05 -18.48
N ASP A 588 -3.12 23.22 -18.67
CA ASP A 588 -3.81 23.02 -19.95
C ASP A 588 -4.88 24.10 -20.23
N LEU A 589 -5.17 24.96 -19.25
CA LEU A 589 -6.11 26.05 -19.45
C LEU A 589 -5.54 27.06 -20.48
N PRO A 590 -6.33 27.46 -21.50
CA PRO A 590 -5.91 28.50 -22.43
C PRO A 590 -5.45 29.75 -21.68
N GLN A 591 -4.25 30.23 -21.98
CA GLN A 591 -3.57 31.28 -21.22
C GLN A 591 -4.45 32.50 -20.94
N ALA A 592 -5.17 33.00 -21.96
CA ALA A 592 -6.06 34.15 -21.80
C ALA A 592 -7.22 33.91 -20.81
N LEU A 593 -7.76 32.69 -20.77
CA LEU A 593 -8.83 32.31 -19.84
C LEU A 593 -8.26 32.16 -18.43
N ARG A 594 -7.11 31.49 -18.30
CA ARG A 594 -6.41 31.31 -17.02
C ARG A 594 -6.06 32.65 -16.37
N ASP A 595 -5.43 33.57 -17.12
CA ASP A 595 -5.03 34.88 -16.60
C ASP A 595 -6.24 35.72 -16.16
N THR A 596 -7.36 35.63 -16.90
CA THR A 596 -8.59 36.36 -16.55
C THR A 596 -9.28 35.75 -15.33
N VAL A 597 -9.29 34.43 -15.21
CA VAL A 597 -9.81 33.75 -14.01
C VAL A 597 -8.91 34.02 -12.79
N GLU A 598 -7.59 34.09 -12.94
CA GLU A 598 -6.69 34.52 -11.87
C GLU A 598 -6.95 35.96 -11.43
N ASP A 599 -7.16 36.86 -12.39
CA ASP A 599 -7.49 38.26 -12.09
C ASP A 599 -8.75 38.34 -11.20
N VAL A 600 -9.74 37.44 -11.42
CA VAL A 600 -10.97 37.32 -10.59
C VAL A 600 -10.69 36.68 -9.24
N VAL A 601 -10.05 35.50 -9.19
CA VAL A 601 -9.83 34.73 -7.96
C VAL A 601 -8.93 35.48 -6.97
N LEU A 602 -7.95 36.22 -7.48
CA LEU A 602 -6.98 36.96 -6.67
C LEU A 602 -7.29 38.46 -6.55
N ASN A 603 -8.46 38.89 -7.06
CA ASN A 603 -8.91 40.28 -7.13
C ASN A 603 -7.79 41.27 -7.56
N ARG A 604 -7.08 40.95 -8.65
CA ARG A 604 -5.91 41.75 -9.10
C ARG A 604 -6.30 43.00 -9.88
N LYS A 605 -7.49 42.99 -10.50
CA LYS A 605 -7.96 44.08 -11.36
C LYS A 605 -9.44 44.39 -11.12
N PRO A 606 -9.83 45.68 -11.09
CA PRO A 606 -11.22 46.08 -10.88
C PRO A 606 -12.19 45.63 -11.98
N ASP A 607 -11.69 45.42 -13.21
CA ASP A 607 -12.51 45.04 -14.38
C ASP A 607 -12.51 43.51 -14.64
N ALA A 608 -11.97 42.70 -13.73
CA ALA A 608 -11.76 41.27 -13.94
C ALA A 608 -13.08 40.49 -14.17
N ALA A 609 -14.11 40.79 -13.38
CA ALA A 609 -15.42 40.14 -13.50
C ALA A 609 -16.11 40.46 -14.83
N GLU A 610 -16.04 41.72 -15.28
CA GLU A 610 -16.59 42.16 -16.58
C GLU A 610 -15.87 41.47 -17.74
N ARG A 611 -14.54 41.39 -17.69
CA ARG A 611 -13.73 40.69 -18.71
C ARG A 611 -14.04 39.19 -18.77
N LEU A 612 -14.23 38.53 -17.62
CA LEU A 612 -14.60 37.11 -17.58
C LEU A 612 -16.00 36.88 -18.19
N LEU A 613 -16.96 37.79 -17.93
CA LEU A 613 -18.29 37.76 -18.54
C LEU A 613 -18.26 38.00 -20.05
N GLU A 614 -17.41 38.92 -20.54
CA GLU A 614 -17.22 39.14 -21.98
C GLU A 614 -16.66 37.88 -22.67
N MET A 615 -15.72 37.18 -22.03
CA MET A 615 -15.18 35.91 -22.52
C MET A 615 -16.21 34.77 -22.48
N ALA A 616 -17.19 34.81 -21.58
CA ALA A 616 -18.26 33.83 -21.49
C ALA A 616 -19.21 33.87 -22.72
N GLY A 617 -19.35 35.03 -23.36
CA GLY A 617 -20.34 35.26 -24.41
C GLY A 617 -21.80 35.12 -23.93
N PRO A 618 -22.81 35.42 -24.77
CA PRO A 618 -24.19 35.09 -24.43
C PRO A 618 -24.32 33.57 -24.34
N ALA A 619 -24.82 33.07 -23.21
CA ALA A 619 -25.00 31.64 -22.94
C ALA A 619 -25.65 30.94 -24.13
N ARG A 620 -24.85 30.22 -24.92
CA ARG A 620 -25.36 29.28 -25.90
C ARG A 620 -25.64 28.01 -25.11
N GLU A 621 -26.91 27.60 -25.11
CA GLU A 621 -27.21 26.18 -24.99
C GLU A 621 -26.46 25.48 -26.12
N ILE A 622 -25.29 24.93 -25.80
CA ILE A 622 -24.62 23.98 -26.68
C ILE A 622 -25.36 22.67 -26.46
N GLU A 623 -26.39 22.43 -27.26
CA GLU A 623 -26.63 21.07 -27.71
C GLU A 623 -25.38 20.67 -28.50
N THR A 624 -24.57 19.79 -27.92
CA THR A 624 -23.48 19.13 -28.63
C THR A 624 -24.10 18.23 -29.69
N ASP A 625 -24.06 18.66 -30.95
CA ASP A 625 -24.46 17.87 -32.10
C ASP A 625 -23.19 17.28 -32.76
N ASP A 626 -22.83 16.07 -32.35
CA ASP A 626 -21.65 15.28 -32.79
C ASP A 626 -21.90 14.60 -34.15
N ALA A 627 -21.96 15.33 -35.26
CA ALA A 627 -22.28 14.71 -36.56
C ALA A 627 -21.52 15.23 -37.79
N GLN A 628 -20.25 14.84 -37.98
CA GLN A 628 -19.71 14.50 -39.31
C GLN A 628 -18.74 13.30 -39.24
N GLU A 629 -19.08 12.19 -39.92
CA GLU A 629 -18.36 10.91 -39.87
C GLU A 629 -17.05 10.85 -40.71
N PRO A 630 -15.96 10.22 -40.19
CA PRO A 630 -14.68 10.01 -40.89
C PRO A 630 -14.71 9.10 -42.15
N GLU A 631 -13.76 9.25 -43.09
CA GLU A 631 -13.74 8.55 -44.38
C GLU A 631 -13.64 7.00 -44.31
N TRP A 632 -12.92 6.46 -43.31
CA TRP A 632 -12.79 5.01 -43.09
C TRP A 632 -14.12 4.34 -42.71
N ARG A 633 -15.10 5.10 -42.21
CA ARG A 633 -16.46 4.64 -41.91
C ARG A 633 -17.22 4.12 -43.14
N ARG A 634 -16.78 4.51 -44.35
CA ARG A 634 -17.40 4.07 -45.62
C ARG A 634 -16.93 2.70 -46.10
N LYS A 635 -15.96 2.08 -45.42
CA LYS A 635 -15.46 0.73 -45.73
C LYS A 635 -16.43 -0.38 -45.23
N PRO A 636 -16.30 -1.63 -45.71
CA PRO A 636 -17.02 -2.77 -45.16
C PRO A 636 -16.71 -2.97 -43.65
N ILE A 637 -17.67 -3.52 -42.90
CA ILE A 637 -17.58 -3.64 -41.42
C ILE A 637 -16.35 -4.42 -40.94
N ALA A 638 -15.99 -5.52 -41.60
CA ALA A 638 -14.79 -6.27 -41.24
C ALA A 638 -13.50 -5.44 -41.41
N GLU A 639 -13.43 -4.62 -42.47
CA GLU A 639 -12.29 -3.72 -42.70
C GLU A 639 -12.29 -2.53 -41.75
N ARG A 640 -13.46 -2.05 -41.32
CA ARG A 640 -13.61 -1.02 -40.27
C ARG A 640 -13.10 -1.51 -38.92
N LEU A 641 -13.51 -2.70 -38.50
CA LEU A 641 -13.06 -3.34 -37.26
C LEU A 641 -11.56 -3.61 -37.26
N MET A 642 -11.03 -4.15 -38.37
CA MET A 642 -9.60 -4.39 -38.52
C MET A 642 -8.80 -3.07 -38.52
N HIS A 643 -9.29 -2.03 -39.18
CA HIS A 643 -8.66 -0.71 -39.18
C HIS A 643 -8.70 -0.07 -37.78
N ALA A 644 -9.84 -0.13 -37.09
CA ALA A 644 -9.97 0.38 -35.73
C ALA A 644 -9.03 -0.34 -34.76
N LEU A 645 -8.84 -1.66 -34.92
CA LEU A 645 -7.88 -2.45 -34.14
C LEU A 645 -6.43 -2.05 -34.40
N VAL A 646 -6.00 -2.00 -35.67
CA VAL A 646 -4.61 -1.70 -36.04
C VAL A 646 -4.22 -0.25 -35.68
N GLU A 647 -5.12 0.71 -35.86
CA GLU A 647 -4.88 2.14 -35.57
C GLU A 647 -5.21 2.51 -34.10
N GLY A 648 -5.81 1.60 -33.34
CA GLY A 648 -6.19 1.79 -31.95
C GLY A 648 -7.31 2.83 -31.74
N ILE A 649 -8.35 2.81 -32.58
CA ILE A 649 -9.50 3.72 -32.55
C ILE A 649 -10.63 3.10 -31.71
N THR A 650 -10.98 3.75 -30.60
CA THR A 650 -12.07 3.30 -29.69
C THR A 650 -13.44 3.89 -30.05
N GLU A 651 -13.45 5.00 -30.79
CA GLU A 651 -14.66 5.63 -31.29
C GLU A 651 -15.35 4.70 -32.30
N TYR A 652 -16.66 4.49 -32.17
CA TYR A 652 -17.49 3.60 -33.00
C TYR A 652 -17.27 2.09 -32.88
N ILE A 653 -16.34 1.61 -32.03
CA ILE A 653 -16.05 0.17 -31.93
C ILE A 653 -17.28 -0.65 -31.53
N ILE A 654 -18.12 -0.14 -30.62
CA ILE A 654 -19.34 -0.80 -30.17
C ILE A 654 -20.36 -0.91 -31.31
N GLU A 655 -20.56 0.15 -32.08
CA GLU A 655 -21.47 0.17 -33.24
C GLU A 655 -21.04 -0.83 -34.31
N ASP A 656 -19.73 -0.88 -34.59
CA ASP A 656 -19.17 -1.72 -35.65
C ASP A 656 -19.20 -3.19 -35.27
N VAL A 657 -18.94 -3.49 -33.99
CA VAL A 657 -19.03 -4.83 -33.42
C VAL A 657 -20.48 -5.30 -33.38
N GLU A 658 -21.44 -4.45 -33.04
CA GLU A 658 -22.86 -4.80 -33.06
C GLU A 658 -23.37 -5.01 -34.49
N ALA A 659 -22.97 -4.16 -35.43
CA ALA A 659 -23.29 -4.33 -36.84
C ALA A 659 -22.69 -5.62 -37.41
N ALA A 660 -21.46 -5.99 -37.01
CA ALA A 660 -20.84 -7.27 -37.36
C ALA A 660 -21.60 -8.45 -36.74
N ARG A 661 -22.00 -8.34 -35.47
CA ARG A 661 -22.75 -9.38 -34.74
C ARG A 661 -24.07 -9.72 -35.42
N GLN A 662 -24.78 -8.72 -35.93
CA GLN A 662 -26.05 -8.92 -36.63
C GLN A 662 -25.90 -9.62 -38.00
N GLN A 663 -24.69 -9.65 -38.55
CA GLN A 663 -24.37 -10.31 -39.83
C GLN A 663 -23.89 -11.75 -39.68
N VAL A 664 -23.56 -12.17 -38.46
CA VAL A 664 -23.08 -13.53 -38.15
C VAL A 664 -24.11 -14.30 -37.32
N GLY A 665 -24.07 -15.63 -37.42
CA GLY A 665 -25.01 -16.50 -36.70
C GLY A 665 -24.65 -16.70 -35.24
N ASP A 666 -23.36 -16.62 -34.92
CA ASP A 666 -22.80 -16.76 -33.57
C ASP A 666 -21.98 -15.50 -33.23
N PRO A 667 -22.28 -14.79 -32.12
CA PRO A 667 -21.49 -13.65 -31.66
C PRO A 667 -19.99 -13.94 -31.48
N LEU A 668 -19.59 -15.20 -31.24
CA LEU A 668 -18.17 -15.58 -31.23
C LEU A 668 -17.50 -15.39 -32.60
N GLU A 669 -18.23 -15.50 -33.72
CA GLU A 669 -17.66 -15.35 -35.07
C GLU A 669 -17.14 -13.93 -35.32
N VAL A 670 -17.65 -12.91 -34.61
CA VAL A 670 -17.09 -11.54 -34.68
C VAL A 670 -15.72 -11.47 -33.99
N ILE A 671 -15.57 -12.19 -32.87
CA ILE A 671 -14.30 -12.30 -32.14
C ILE A 671 -13.32 -13.13 -32.98
N GLU A 672 -13.69 -14.36 -33.33
CA GLU A 672 -12.84 -15.31 -34.05
C GLU A 672 -12.55 -14.91 -35.51
N GLY A 673 -13.35 -14.01 -36.09
CA GLY A 673 -13.16 -13.46 -37.43
C GLY A 673 -12.47 -12.08 -37.42
N PRO A 674 -13.20 -10.98 -37.72
CA PRO A 674 -12.59 -9.68 -38.00
C PRO A 674 -11.73 -9.11 -36.86
N LEU A 675 -12.09 -9.38 -35.60
CA LEU A 675 -11.30 -8.91 -34.45
C LEU A 675 -9.99 -9.70 -34.27
N MET A 676 -10.05 -11.03 -34.39
CA MET A 676 -8.87 -11.91 -34.34
C MET A 676 -7.94 -11.75 -35.54
N ASP A 677 -8.49 -11.50 -36.74
CA ASP A 677 -7.72 -11.19 -37.94
C ASP A 677 -6.97 -9.86 -37.75
N GLY A 678 -7.63 -8.86 -37.14
CA GLY A 678 -7.00 -7.60 -36.74
C GLY A 678 -5.87 -7.81 -35.73
N MET A 679 -6.10 -8.59 -34.66
CA MET A 679 -5.06 -8.86 -33.65
C MET A 679 -3.92 -9.74 -34.16
N SER A 680 -4.21 -10.70 -35.05
CA SER A 680 -3.18 -11.51 -35.71
C SER A 680 -2.34 -10.64 -36.65
N ARG A 681 -2.96 -9.66 -37.33
CA ARG A 681 -2.22 -8.67 -38.12
C ARG A 681 -1.34 -7.78 -37.26
N VAL A 682 -1.82 -7.32 -36.10
CA VAL A 682 -1.02 -6.60 -35.08
C VAL A 682 0.15 -7.47 -34.62
N GLY A 683 -0.08 -8.76 -34.36
CA GLY A 683 0.96 -9.72 -33.97
C GLY A 683 2.01 -9.98 -35.06
N ASP A 684 1.60 -10.11 -36.33
CA ASP A 684 2.50 -10.25 -37.47
C ASP A 684 3.34 -8.99 -37.70
N LEU A 685 2.72 -7.81 -37.59
CA LEU A 685 3.42 -6.54 -37.70
C LEU A 685 4.40 -6.35 -36.54
N PHE A 686 4.02 -6.74 -35.31
CA PHE A 686 4.92 -6.71 -34.15
C PHE A 686 6.09 -7.71 -34.29
N GLY A 687 5.80 -8.96 -34.66
CA GLY A 687 6.81 -10.01 -34.83
C GLY A 687 7.77 -9.77 -36.02
N SER A 688 7.37 -8.96 -37.00
CA SER A 688 8.22 -8.54 -38.13
C SER A 688 8.92 -7.20 -37.90
N GLY A 689 8.70 -6.54 -36.76
CA GLY A 689 9.28 -5.23 -36.43
C GLY A 689 8.67 -4.05 -37.17
N GLN A 690 7.48 -4.21 -37.78
CA GLN A 690 6.73 -3.15 -38.48
C GLN A 690 5.74 -2.41 -37.57
N MET A 691 5.49 -2.93 -36.37
CA MET A 691 4.63 -2.32 -35.35
C MET A 691 5.30 -2.50 -33.99
N PHE A 692 5.12 -1.53 -33.10
CA PHE A 692 5.89 -1.42 -31.86
C PHE A 692 4.98 -1.46 -30.64
N LEU A 693 5.56 -1.76 -29.47
CA LEU A 693 4.82 -1.97 -28.23
C LEU A 693 3.74 -0.90 -27.92
N PRO A 694 3.97 0.42 -28.10
CA PRO A 694 2.95 1.45 -27.85
C PRO A 694 1.69 1.28 -28.72
N GLN A 695 1.88 0.92 -29.98
CA GLN A 695 0.80 0.71 -30.95
C GLN A 695 0.03 -0.58 -30.63
N VAL A 696 0.74 -1.61 -30.14
CA VAL A 696 0.14 -2.88 -29.69
C VAL A 696 -0.76 -2.65 -28.47
N VAL A 697 -0.36 -1.82 -27.50
CA VAL A 697 -1.18 -1.48 -26.31
C VAL A 697 -2.48 -0.77 -26.71
N LYS A 698 -2.39 0.18 -27.64
CA LYS A 698 -3.56 0.92 -28.16
C LYS A 698 -4.55 -0.01 -28.86
N SER A 699 -4.05 -0.98 -29.61
CA SER A 699 -4.85 -2.02 -30.28
C SER A 699 -5.58 -2.92 -29.27
N ALA A 700 -4.91 -3.29 -28.18
CA ALA A 700 -5.48 -4.11 -27.10
C ALA A 700 -6.68 -3.44 -26.41
N ARG A 701 -6.65 -2.12 -26.24
CA ARG A 701 -7.76 -1.34 -25.66
C ARG A 701 -9.03 -1.45 -26.51
N VAL A 702 -8.89 -1.34 -27.83
CA VAL A 702 -9.99 -1.50 -28.79
C VAL A 702 -10.55 -2.92 -28.72
N MET A 703 -9.66 -3.92 -28.67
CA MET A 703 -10.05 -5.32 -28.52
C MET A 703 -10.86 -5.59 -27.25
N LYS A 704 -10.41 -5.06 -26.10
CA LYS A 704 -11.09 -5.25 -24.81
C LYS A 704 -12.51 -4.66 -24.82
N GLN A 705 -12.68 -3.47 -25.39
CA GLN A 705 -13.99 -2.83 -25.52
C GLN A 705 -14.92 -3.62 -26.45
N ALA A 706 -14.40 -4.11 -27.58
CA ALA A 706 -15.14 -4.93 -28.53
C ALA A 706 -15.66 -6.24 -27.91
N VAL A 707 -14.79 -6.97 -27.20
CA VAL A 707 -15.15 -8.24 -26.53
C VAL A 707 -16.15 -8.01 -25.39
N ALA A 708 -15.96 -6.95 -24.59
CA ALA A 708 -16.88 -6.61 -23.50
C ALA A 708 -18.31 -6.37 -23.99
N HIS A 709 -18.48 -5.78 -25.19
CA HIS A 709 -19.79 -5.60 -25.81
C HIS A 709 -20.43 -6.91 -26.29
N LEU A 710 -19.65 -7.87 -26.78
CA LEU A 710 -20.15 -9.16 -27.27
C LEU A 710 -20.48 -10.15 -26.14
N GLN A 711 -19.86 -9.98 -24.97
CA GLN A 711 -19.98 -10.85 -23.81
C GLN A 711 -21.43 -11.25 -23.46
N PRO A 712 -22.42 -10.32 -23.38
CA PRO A 712 -23.80 -10.68 -23.00
C PRO A 712 -24.50 -11.52 -24.08
N PHE A 713 -24.17 -11.28 -25.36
CA PHE A 713 -24.74 -12.02 -26.48
C PHE A 713 -24.16 -13.43 -26.60
N ILE A 714 -22.86 -13.56 -26.29
CA ILE A 714 -22.17 -14.85 -26.17
C ILE A 714 -22.77 -15.66 -25.01
N GLU A 715 -23.05 -15.03 -23.88
CA GLU A 715 -23.66 -15.66 -22.70
C GLU A 715 -25.11 -16.07 -22.95
N ALA A 716 -25.89 -15.26 -23.66
CA ALA A 716 -27.24 -15.62 -24.10
C ALA A 716 -27.26 -16.78 -25.12
N GLY A 717 -26.19 -16.95 -25.90
CA GLY A 717 -26.01 -18.06 -26.85
C GLY A 717 -25.38 -19.33 -26.25
N LYS A 718 -24.90 -19.30 -25.01
CA LYS A 718 -24.12 -20.40 -24.40
C LYS A 718 -25.01 -21.53 -23.90
N GLN A 719 -25.35 -22.44 -24.81
CA GLN A 719 -25.02 -23.85 -24.57
C GLN A 719 -23.60 -24.13 -25.08
N GLY A 720 -22.61 -23.67 -24.31
CA GLY A 720 -21.24 -24.21 -24.31
C GLY A 720 -20.30 -23.80 -25.46
N ARG A 721 -19.48 -22.77 -25.23
CA ARG A 721 -18.02 -22.67 -25.49
C ARG A 721 -17.58 -21.23 -25.79
N GLY A 722 -16.86 -20.63 -24.85
CA GLY A 722 -15.90 -19.55 -25.10
C GLY A 722 -14.85 -19.65 -24.00
N ARG A 723 -13.67 -20.18 -24.31
CA ARG A 723 -12.60 -20.50 -23.35
C ARG A 723 -11.36 -19.70 -23.75
N SER A 724 -10.72 -19.03 -22.79
CA SER A 724 -9.44 -18.32 -22.96
C SER A 724 -8.36 -19.27 -23.51
N ARG A 725 -7.30 -18.74 -24.16
CA ARG A 725 -6.19 -19.58 -24.66
C ARG A 725 -5.37 -20.20 -23.53
N GLY A 726 -5.46 -19.63 -22.35
CA GLY A 726 -4.86 -20.08 -21.11
C GLY A 726 -4.75 -18.91 -20.15
N ARG A 727 -4.48 -19.22 -18.89
CA ARG A 727 -4.39 -18.25 -17.81
C ARG A 727 -3.00 -18.26 -17.19
N ILE A 728 -2.45 -17.08 -16.97
CA ILE A 728 -1.09 -16.90 -16.44
C ILE A 728 -1.07 -15.95 -15.25
N VAL A 729 -0.44 -16.39 -14.16
CA VAL A 729 -0.14 -15.54 -13.00
C VAL A 729 1.25 -14.95 -13.19
N LEU A 730 1.38 -13.62 -13.17
CA LEU A 730 2.65 -12.91 -13.23
C LEU A 730 2.96 -12.24 -11.89
N ALA A 731 4.21 -12.33 -11.42
CA ALA A 731 4.62 -11.69 -10.18
C ALA A 731 6.10 -11.28 -10.21
N THR A 732 6.42 -10.10 -9.66
CA THR A 732 7.80 -9.79 -9.26
C THR A 732 8.02 -10.33 -7.86
N VAL A 733 9.04 -11.17 -7.71
CA VAL A 733 9.28 -11.95 -6.49
C VAL A 733 9.57 -11.08 -5.26
N LYS A 734 9.38 -11.64 -4.07
CA LYS A 734 9.59 -11.00 -2.77
C LYS A 734 10.87 -10.16 -2.71
N GLY A 735 10.72 -8.95 -2.17
CA GLY A 735 11.83 -8.03 -1.91
C GLY A 735 12.41 -7.36 -3.17
N ASP A 736 11.87 -7.66 -4.35
CA ASP A 736 12.16 -6.96 -5.59
C ASP A 736 10.99 -6.06 -5.99
N VAL A 737 11.31 -4.86 -6.46
CA VAL A 737 10.37 -3.75 -6.69
C VAL A 737 10.24 -3.38 -8.16
N HIS A 738 11.03 -4.01 -9.02
CA HIS A 738 11.11 -3.64 -10.44
C HIS A 738 10.11 -4.45 -11.27
N ASP A 739 9.29 -3.77 -12.05
CA ASP A 739 8.15 -4.37 -12.76
C ASP A 739 8.01 -3.97 -14.22
N ILE A 740 8.82 -3.05 -14.75
CA ILE A 740 8.71 -2.57 -16.14
C ILE A 740 8.63 -3.75 -17.12
N GLY A 741 9.59 -4.68 -17.07
CA GLY A 741 9.60 -5.84 -17.96
C GLY A 741 8.40 -6.79 -17.74
N LYS A 742 7.92 -6.93 -16.50
CA LYS A 742 6.73 -7.73 -16.17
C LYS A 742 5.47 -7.10 -16.79
N ASN A 743 5.31 -5.79 -16.66
CA ASN A 743 4.15 -5.05 -17.17
C ASN A 743 4.10 -5.16 -18.70
N ILE A 744 5.26 -5.06 -19.37
CA ILE A 744 5.38 -5.29 -20.82
C ILE A 744 4.91 -6.72 -21.19
N VAL A 745 5.41 -7.74 -20.49
CA VAL A 745 5.01 -9.15 -20.72
C VAL A 745 3.50 -9.33 -20.50
N GLY A 746 2.93 -8.75 -19.44
CA GLY A 746 1.51 -8.83 -19.13
C GLY A 746 0.63 -8.23 -20.23
N VAL A 747 0.99 -7.04 -20.72
CA VAL A 747 0.28 -6.42 -21.84
C VAL A 747 0.35 -7.28 -23.10
N VAL A 748 1.55 -7.73 -23.48
CA VAL A 748 1.76 -8.51 -24.70
C VAL A 748 1.03 -9.87 -24.64
N LEU A 749 0.96 -10.53 -23.48
CA LEU A 749 0.18 -11.76 -23.29
C LEU A 749 -1.33 -11.50 -23.33
N GLY A 750 -1.81 -10.40 -22.72
CA GLY A 750 -3.20 -9.97 -22.80
C GLY A 750 -3.66 -9.70 -24.23
N CYS A 751 -2.80 -9.08 -25.06
CA CYS A 751 -3.03 -8.90 -26.49
C CYS A 751 -3.23 -10.23 -27.26
N ASN A 752 -2.80 -11.35 -26.70
CA ASN A 752 -2.84 -12.67 -27.32
C ASN A 752 -3.89 -13.60 -26.70
N HIS A 753 -4.90 -13.06 -26.02
CA HIS A 753 -6.00 -13.79 -25.36
C HIS A 753 -5.58 -14.74 -24.24
N PHE A 754 -4.46 -14.44 -23.59
CA PHE A 754 -4.18 -14.98 -22.27
C PHE A 754 -4.88 -14.13 -21.21
N GLU A 755 -5.46 -14.80 -20.21
CA GLU A 755 -5.92 -14.12 -19.01
C GLU A 755 -4.71 -13.92 -18.09
N VAL A 756 -4.30 -12.67 -17.90
CA VAL A 756 -3.11 -12.31 -17.12
C VAL A 756 -3.53 -11.80 -15.76
N ILE A 757 -3.06 -12.47 -14.71
CA ILE A 757 -3.25 -12.08 -13.32
C ILE A 757 -1.91 -11.56 -12.81
N ASP A 758 -1.77 -10.24 -12.76
CA ASP A 758 -0.56 -9.60 -12.27
C ASP A 758 -0.67 -9.32 -10.77
N LEU A 759 0.20 -9.96 -9.98
CA LEU A 759 0.23 -9.82 -8.53
C LEU A 759 1.06 -8.63 -8.06
N GLY A 760 1.68 -7.88 -8.98
CA GLY A 760 2.50 -6.71 -8.67
C GLY A 760 3.93 -7.08 -8.25
N VAL A 761 4.48 -6.31 -7.31
CA VAL A 761 5.86 -6.40 -6.84
C VAL A 761 5.97 -6.85 -5.39
N MET A 762 7.15 -7.32 -4.99
CA MET A 762 7.43 -7.85 -3.66
C MET A 762 6.51 -9.01 -3.22
N VAL A 763 6.02 -9.79 -4.17
CA VAL A 763 5.01 -10.83 -3.94
C VAL A 763 5.61 -12.06 -3.27
N GLN A 764 4.97 -12.53 -2.19
CA GLN A 764 5.40 -13.73 -1.47
C GLN A 764 5.15 -15.01 -2.29
N SER A 765 5.97 -16.04 -2.10
CA SER A 765 5.78 -17.34 -2.75
C SER A 765 4.40 -17.94 -2.49
N ALA A 766 3.91 -17.86 -1.25
CA ALA A 766 2.58 -18.34 -0.88
C ALA A 766 1.47 -17.70 -1.73
N ALA A 767 1.49 -16.36 -1.87
CA ALA A 767 0.50 -15.62 -2.67
C ALA A 767 0.58 -15.98 -4.16
N ILE A 768 1.77 -16.25 -4.70
CA ILE A 768 1.96 -16.70 -6.09
C ILE A 768 1.30 -18.08 -6.30
N LEU A 769 1.53 -19.01 -5.38
CA LEU A 769 0.98 -20.37 -5.46
C LEU A 769 -0.53 -20.38 -5.21
N GLU A 770 -1.01 -19.55 -4.29
CA GLU A 770 -2.43 -19.38 -4.00
C GLU A 770 -3.15 -18.80 -5.20
N ALA A 771 -2.70 -17.67 -5.75
CA ALA A 771 -3.24 -17.12 -6.99
C ALA A 771 -3.22 -18.12 -8.14
N ALA A 772 -2.16 -18.94 -8.25
CA ALA A 772 -2.10 -19.98 -9.28
C ALA A 772 -3.15 -21.08 -9.10
N ARG A 773 -3.61 -21.35 -7.87
CA ARG A 773 -4.69 -22.32 -7.61
C ARG A 773 -6.06 -21.69 -7.69
N ASP A 774 -6.26 -20.55 -7.05
CA ASP A 774 -7.54 -19.84 -6.98
C ASP A 774 -8.03 -19.46 -8.36
N HIS A 775 -7.06 -19.10 -9.21
CA HIS A 775 -7.31 -18.83 -10.58
C HIS A 775 -7.01 -20.02 -11.48
N ASP A 776 -6.90 -21.28 -11.05
CA ASP A 776 -6.68 -22.43 -11.96
C ASP A 776 -5.63 -22.14 -13.06
N ALA A 777 -4.51 -21.51 -12.70
CA ALA A 777 -3.58 -20.94 -13.66
C ALA A 777 -2.92 -22.06 -14.48
N ASP A 778 -2.94 -21.90 -15.80
CA ASP A 778 -2.26 -22.79 -16.72
C ASP A 778 -0.73 -22.57 -16.69
N MET A 779 -0.27 -21.39 -16.28
CA MET A 779 1.13 -20.99 -16.23
C MET A 779 1.41 -20.02 -15.07
N ILE A 780 2.63 -20.02 -14.53
CA ILE A 780 3.11 -19.01 -13.57
C ILE A 780 4.35 -18.35 -14.18
N GLY A 781 4.44 -17.02 -14.18
CA GLY A 781 5.60 -16.25 -14.62
C GLY A 781 6.19 -15.42 -13.49
N LEU A 782 7.50 -15.56 -13.26
CA LEU A 782 8.24 -14.82 -12.24
C LEU A 782 9.19 -13.80 -12.88
N SER A 783 9.22 -12.60 -12.31
CA SER A 783 10.13 -11.51 -12.67
C SER A 783 11.11 -11.19 -11.53
N GLY A 784 12.35 -10.87 -11.86
CA GLY A 784 13.37 -10.41 -10.91
C GLY A 784 14.52 -9.64 -11.59
N LEU A 785 14.97 -8.57 -10.94
CA LEU A 785 16.04 -7.67 -11.38
C LEU A 785 17.31 -7.79 -10.55
N ILE A 786 17.24 -8.06 -9.25
CA ILE A 786 18.43 -8.12 -8.38
C ILE A 786 18.87 -9.57 -8.09
N THR A 787 20.12 -9.75 -7.66
CA THR A 787 20.69 -11.07 -7.39
C THR A 787 19.94 -11.86 -6.30
N PRO A 788 19.49 -11.23 -5.18
CA PRO A 788 18.65 -11.90 -4.18
C PRO A 788 17.35 -12.49 -4.75
N SER A 789 16.78 -11.91 -5.80
CA SER A 789 15.53 -12.36 -6.44
C SER A 789 15.65 -13.78 -7.02
N LEU A 790 16.85 -14.19 -7.44
CA LEU A 790 17.09 -15.55 -7.93
C LEU A 790 16.85 -16.62 -6.85
N ARG A 791 17.12 -16.30 -5.58
CA ARG A 791 16.84 -17.20 -4.44
C ARG A 791 15.35 -17.33 -4.24
N GLU A 792 14.61 -16.22 -4.27
CA GLU A 792 13.15 -16.23 -4.14
C GLU A 792 12.49 -17.04 -5.26
N MET A 793 13.03 -16.99 -6.49
CA MET A 793 12.55 -17.85 -7.58
C MET A 793 12.79 -19.35 -7.32
N CYS A 794 13.93 -19.72 -6.72
CA CYS A 794 14.16 -21.11 -6.28
C CYS A 794 13.19 -21.50 -5.16
N LEU A 795 12.91 -20.61 -4.21
CA LEU A 795 11.94 -20.84 -3.14
C LEU A 795 10.53 -21.05 -3.70
N VAL A 796 10.11 -20.26 -4.69
CA VAL A 796 8.83 -20.48 -5.38
C VAL A 796 8.79 -21.85 -6.05
N ALA A 797 9.85 -22.24 -6.76
CA ALA A 797 9.93 -23.56 -7.41
C ALA A 797 9.86 -24.72 -6.39
N ALA A 798 10.61 -24.63 -5.29
CA ALA A 798 10.60 -25.63 -4.22
C ALA A 798 9.22 -25.69 -3.52
N GLU A 799 8.59 -24.54 -3.29
CA GLU A 799 7.22 -24.48 -2.77
C GLU A 799 6.22 -25.08 -3.76
N MET A 800 6.36 -24.83 -5.06
CA MET A 800 5.49 -25.46 -6.08
C MET A 800 5.62 -26.99 -6.06
N GLU A 801 6.82 -27.53 -5.83
CA GLU A 801 7.04 -28.97 -5.67
C GLU A 801 6.42 -29.51 -4.39
N ARG A 802 6.71 -28.85 -3.25
CA ARG A 802 6.13 -29.19 -1.93
C ARG A 802 4.61 -29.23 -1.99
N ALA A 803 4.04 -28.30 -2.75
CA ALA A 803 2.61 -28.16 -2.90
C ALA A 803 2.03 -28.94 -4.10
N SER A 804 2.83 -29.82 -4.71
CA SER A 804 2.48 -30.76 -5.76
C SER A 804 1.82 -30.13 -7.00
N LEU A 805 2.13 -28.85 -7.27
CA LEU A 805 1.67 -28.19 -8.49
C LEU A 805 2.36 -28.85 -9.69
N ARG A 806 1.70 -28.86 -10.85
CA ARG A 806 2.29 -29.33 -12.13
C ARG A 806 2.29 -28.26 -13.22
N THR A 807 1.83 -27.06 -12.87
CA THR A 807 1.76 -25.87 -13.70
C THR A 807 3.15 -25.44 -14.19
N PRO A 808 3.36 -25.21 -15.50
CA PRO A 808 4.58 -24.63 -16.03
C PRO A 808 4.99 -23.32 -15.34
N LEU A 809 6.27 -23.24 -14.95
CA LEU A 809 6.91 -22.07 -14.37
C LEU A 809 7.80 -21.36 -15.40
N LEU A 810 7.49 -20.12 -15.72
CA LEU A 810 8.23 -19.25 -16.62
C LEU A 810 9.11 -18.30 -15.78
N ILE A 811 10.39 -18.22 -16.10
CA ILE A 811 11.38 -17.40 -15.38
C ILE A 811 11.90 -16.31 -16.31
N GLY A 812 11.79 -15.04 -15.88
CA GLY A 812 12.27 -13.87 -16.62
C GLY A 812 12.80 -12.74 -15.71
N GLY A 813 13.38 -11.71 -16.32
CA GLY A 813 13.99 -10.57 -15.63
C GLY A 813 15.51 -10.50 -15.76
N ALA A 814 16.12 -9.34 -15.50
CA ALA A 814 17.50 -9.02 -15.93
C ALA A 814 18.59 -9.91 -15.32
N THR A 815 18.42 -10.37 -14.07
CA THR A 815 19.38 -11.29 -13.41
C THR A 815 19.17 -12.74 -13.77
N THR A 816 18.04 -13.07 -14.42
CA THR A 816 17.74 -14.44 -14.79
C THR A 816 18.53 -14.87 -16.03
N SER A 817 18.81 -16.16 -16.12
CA SER A 817 19.49 -16.72 -17.29
C SER A 817 19.09 -18.17 -17.50
N LYS A 818 19.23 -18.61 -18.75
CA LYS A 818 19.03 -20.02 -19.11
C LYS A 818 19.90 -20.98 -18.29
N ALA A 819 21.14 -20.57 -17.99
CA ALA A 819 22.07 -21.38 -17.21
C ALA A 819 21.65 -21.49 -15.73
N HIS A 820 21.31 -20.38 -15.08
CA HIS A 820 20.86 -20.40 -13.68
C HIS A 820 19.56 -21.21 -13.54
N THR A 821 18.61 -20.98 -14.45
CA THR A 821 17.32 -21.68 -14.46
C THR A 821 17.51 -23.19 -14.59
N ALA A 822 18.37 -23.63 -15.52
CA ALA A 822 18.63 -25.06 -15.75
C ALA A 822 19.38 -25.77 -14.61
N VAL A 823 20.21 -25.05 -13.85
CA VAL A 823 21.09 -25.64 -12.84
C VAL A 823 20.54 -25.52 -11.42
N LYS A 824 19.77 -24.47 -11.12
CA LYS A 824 19.32 -24.16 -9.76
C LYS A 824 17.81 -24.15 -9.59
N ILE A 825 17.04 -23.62 -10.55
CA ILE A 825 15.58 -23.49 -10.38
C ILE A 825 14.87 -24.77 -10.82
N SER A 826 15.25 -25.34 -11.97
CA SER A 826 14.57 -26.52 -12.52
C SER A 826 14.80 -27.83 -11.75
N GLU A 827 15.78 -27.87 -10.84
CA GLU A 827 16.05 -29.05 -9.99
C GLU A 827 15.13 -29.06 -8.76
N GLU A 828 14.62 -27.90 -8.34
CA GLU A 828 13.72 -27.75 -7.19
C GLU A 828 12.26 -28.09 -7.52
N TYR A 829 11.93 -28.22 -8.81
CA TYR A 829 10.57 -28.44 -9.29
C TYR A 829 10.51 -29.50 -10.38
N SER A 830 9.68 -30.54 -10.18
CA SER A 830 9.50 -31.65 -11.13
C SER A 830 8.62 -31.30 -12.33
N GLY A 831 7.84 -30.21 -12.22
CA GLY A 831 7.07 -29.65 -13.33
C GLY A 831 7.94 -28.87 -14.32
N PRO A 832 7.38 -28.38 -15.44
CA PRO A 832 8.12 -27.60 -16.42
C PRO A 832 8.66 -26.29 -15.86
N VAL A 833 9.96 -26.02 -16.03
CA VAL A 833 10.57 -24.70 -15.76
C VAL A 833 11.22 -24.18 -17.03
N ILE A 834 10.82 -23.01 -17.50
CA ILE A 834 11.25 -22.45 -18.79
C ILE A 834 11.77 -21.02 -18.61
N TYR A 835 12.98 -20.77 -19.05
CA TYR A 835 13.55 -19.43 -19.12
C TYR A 835 13.05 -18.71 -20.38
N VAL A 836 12.52 -17.51 -20.20
CA VAL A 836 12.01 -16.66 -21.29
C VAL A 836 12.80 -15.35 -21.30
N PRO A 837 13.52 -15.03 -22.38
CA PRO A 837 14.45 -13.91 -22.39
C PRO A 837 13.81 -12.53 -22.64
N ASP A 838 12.62 -12.47 -23.26
CA ASP A 838 11.98 -11.22 -23.68
C ASP A 838 10.45 -11.40 -23.85
N ALA A 839 9.71 -10.30 -23.97
CA ALA A 839 8.24 -10.32 -24.02
C ALA A 839 7.70 -10.91 -25.34
N SER A 840 8.39 -10.70 -26.46
CA SER A 840 8.02 -11.27 -27.75
C SER A 840 8.00 -12.81 -27.72
N ARG A 841 8.98 -13.42 -27.03
CA ARG A 841 9.07 -14.87 -26.87
C ARG A 841 8.11 -15.42 -25.83
N ALA A 842 7.69 -14.62 -24.84
CA ALA A 842 6.71 -15.02 -23.83
C ALA A 842 5.41 -15.50 -24.48
N VAL A 843 4.92 -14.80 -25.51
CA VAL A 843 3.72 -15.19 -26.28
C VAL A 843 3.89 -16.53 -26.97
N THR A 844 5.05 -16.73 -27.61
CA THR A 844 5.34 -17.95 -28.37
C THR A 844 5.42 -19.15 -27.43
N VAL A 845 6.11 -19.00 -26.30
CA VAL A 845 6.24 -20.05 -25.27
C VAL A 845 4.88 -20.37 -24.64
N ALA A 846 4.12 -19.35 -24.22
CA ALA A 846 2.80 -19.53 -23.63
C ALA A 846 1.83 -20.19 -24.63
N SER A 847 1.82 -19.75 -25.89
CA SER A 847 1.00 -20.33 -26.96
C SER A 847 1.33 -21.79 -27.23
N CYS A 848 2.61 -22.16 -27.17
CA CYS A 848 3.03 -23.55 -27.34
C CYS A 848 2.65 -24.42 -26.14
N LEU A 849 2.76 -23.90 -24.91
CA LEU A 849 2.36 -24.60 -23.68
C LEU A 849 0.85 -24.83 -23.59
N ALA A 850 0.06 -23.86 -24.04
CA ALA A 850 -1.40 -23.97 -24.13
C ALA A 850 -1.88 -24.99 -25.18
N ASN A 851 -1.04 -25.40 -26.13
CA ASN A 851 -1.40 -26.32 -27.19
C ASN A 851 -1.03 -27.77 -26.83
N SER A 852 -2.04 -28.64 -26.70
CA SER A 852 -1.87 -30.05 -26.29
C SER A 852 -0.93 -30.88 -27.18
N THR A 853 -0.71 -30.48 -28.44
CA THR A 853 0.16 -31.18 -29.38
C THR A 853 1.59 -30.62 -29.39
N ARG A 854 1.74 -29.30 -29.23
CA ARG A 854 3.05 -28.62 -29.26
C ARG A 854 3.76 -28.60 -27.90
N ALA A 855 3.00 -28.59 -26.80
CA ALA A 855 3.56 -28.55 -25.45
C ALA A 855 4.53 -29.72 -25.18
N PRO A 856 4.22 -30.99 -25.48
CA PRO A 856 5.17 -32.09 -25.25
C PRO A 856 6.47 -31.95 -26.05
N MET A 857 6.42 -31.37 -27.25
CA MET A 857 7.61 -31.17 -28.10
C MET A 857 8.53 -30.10 -27.51
N LEU A 858 7.97 -28.96 -27.10
CA LEU A 858 8.72 -27.88 -26.45
C LEU A 858 9.34 -28.36 -25.13
N LEU A 859 8.58 -29.11 -24.32
CA LEU A 859 9.06 -29.62 -23.04
C LEU A 859 10.20 -30.64 -23.21
N ALA A 860 10.16 -31.47 -24.25
CA ALA A 860 11.24 -32.39 -24.57
C ALA A 860 12.52 -31.62 -24.98
N GLU A 861 12.38 -30.61 -25.84
CA GLU A 861 13.48 -29.75 -26.27
C GLU A 861 14.14 -29.03 -25.09
N VAL A 862 13.33 -28.40 -24.21
CA VAL A 862 13.83 -27.69 -23.02
C VAL A 862 14.54 -28.66 -22.07
N ARG A 863 13.99 -29.86 -21.84
CA ARG A 863 14.63 -30.88 -20.99
C ARG A 863 15.99 -31.32 -21.54
N GLU A 864 16.08 -31.60 -22.84
CA GLU A 864 17.34 -31.99 -23.46
C GLU A 864 18.37 -30.85 -23.37
N ASP A 865 17.95 -29.62 -23.64
CA ASP A 865 18.84 -28.49 -23.62
C ASP A 865 19.35 -28.16 -22.22
N TYR A 866 18.48 -28.23 -21.21
CA TYR A 866 18.86 -28.05 -19.81
C TYR A 866 19.77 -29.17 -19.31
N ALA A 867 19.55 -30.42 -19.74
CA ALA A 867 20.45 -31.53 -19.44
C ALA A 867 21.86 -31.29 -20.01
N ARG A 868 21.99 -30.82 -21.26
CA ARG A 868 23.29 -30.43 -21.85
C ARG A 868 23.96 -29.30 -21.09
N ILE A 869 23.19 -28.29 -20.67
CA ILE A 869 23.72 -27.16 -19.88
C ILE A 869 24.22 -27.65 -18.52
N ARG A 870 23.46 -28.50 -17.83
CA ARG A 870 23.85 -29.11 -16.55
C ARG A 870 25.10 -29.97 -16.68
N GLU A 871 25.19 -30.83 -17.70
CA GLU A 871 26.37 -31.64 -17.97
C GLU A 871 27.61 -30.76 -18.24
N ARG A 872 27.46 -29.70 -19.04
CA ARG A 872 28.54 -28.73 -19.30
C ARG A 872 28.93 -27.93 -18.05
N HIS A 873 27.99 -27.66 -17.14
CA HIS A 873 28.25 -26.96 -15.88
C HIS A 873 28.87 -27.87 -14.82
N GLY A 874 28.42 -29.13 -14.70
CA GLY A 874 29.00 -30.16 -13.83
C GLY A 874 30.44 -30.51 -14.22
N ASN A 875 30.70 -30.61 -15.53
CA ASN A 875 32.07 -30.80 -16.06
C ASN A 875 33.00 -29.58 -15.88
N ARG A 876 32.48 -28.43 -15.43
CA ARG A 876 33.29 -27.25 -15.04
C ARG A 876 33.66 -27.23 -13.55
N GLY A 877 33.00 -28.03 -12.72
CA GLY A 877 33.16 -28.05 -11.25
C GLY A 877 34.58 -28.40 -10.76
N GLU A 878 35.34 -29.18 -11.54
CA GLU A 878 36.71 -29.57 -11.16
C GLU A 878 37.83 -28.70 -11.78
N ARG A 879 37.51 -27.69 -12.60
CA ARG A 879 38.51 -26.94 -13.38
C ARG A 879 38.47 -25.42 -13.18
N SER A 880 38.50 -24.95 -11.94
CA SER A 880 39.01 -23.58 -11.70
C SER A 880 40.18 -23.62 -10.74
N ASN A 881 41.40 -23.43 -11.25
CA ASN A 881 42.56 -22.98 -10.48
C ASN A 881 42.15 -21.70 -9.74
N ARG A 882 41.71 -21.83 -8.49
CA ARG A 882 41.52 -20.69 -7.60
C ARG A 882 42.65 -20.66 -6.62
N LEU A 883 43.14 -19.45 -6.41
CA LEU A 883 44.19 -19.20 -5.44
C LEU A 883 43.55 -19.14 -4.04
N PRO A 884 44.22 -19.69 -3.02
CA PRO A 884 43.91 -19.36 -1.63
C PRO A 884 43.88 -17.84 -1.43
N LEU A 885 43.01 -17.34 -0.56
CA LEU A 885 42.80 -15.91 -0.30
C LEU A 885 44.13 -15.19 -0.02
N GLU A 886 44.99 -15.78 0.82
CA GLU A 886 46.30 -15.22 1.15
C GLU A 886 47.22 -15.10 -0.09
N GLU A 887 47.18 -16.08 -0.99
CA GLU A 887 47.92 -15.98 -2.24
C GLU A 887 47.33 -14.91 -3.16
N ALA A 888 46.00 -14.81 -3.26
CA ALA A 888 45.33 -13.74 -3.99
C ALA A 888 45.68 -12.34 -3.42
N ARG A 889 45.72 -12.19 -2.09
CA ARG A 889 46.15 -10.97 -1.37
C ARG A 889 47.61 -10.62 -1.67
N SER A 890 48.48 -11.61 -1.82
CA SER A 890 49.89 -11.40 -2.23
C SER A 890 50.02 -10.91 -3.68
N ARG A 891 49.06 -11.25 -4.54
CA ARG A 891 48.92 -10.82 -5.93
C ARG A 891 47.99 -9.60 -6.10
N ARG A 892 47.78 -8.81 -5.05
CA ARG A 892 46.97 -7.58 -5.10
C ARG A 892 47.46 -6.57 -6.15
N THR A 893 46.59 -5.64 -6.52
CA THR A 893 46.99 -4.53 -7.41
C THR A 893 48.07 -3.70 -6.71
N ARG A 894 49.25 -3.62 -7.32
CA ARG A 894 50.40 -2.89 -6.74
C ARG A 894 50.39 -1.46 -7.25
N ILE A 895 49.97 -0.55 -6.38
CA ILE A 895 50.03 0.89 -6.60
C ILE A 895 51.33 1.43 -5.99
N ASP A 896 52.05 2.25 -6.75
CA ASP A 896 53.22 2.95 -6.27
C ASP A 896 52.83 4.24 -5.55
N TRP A 897 52.53 4.10 -4.26
CA TRP A 897 52.10 5.21 -3.39
C TRP A 897 53.17 6.30 -3.20
N SER A 898 54.42 6.08 -3.63
CA SER A 898 55.46 7.13 -3.63
C SER A 898 55.21 8.23 -4.67
N LYS A 899 54.36 7.95 -5.68
CA LYS A 899 53.93 8.92 -6.69
C LYS A 899 52.87 9.90 -6.16
N GLY A 900 52.43 9.73 -4.92
CA GLY A 900 51.41 10.54 -4.27
C GLY A 900 50.07 9.83 -4.15
N ILE A 901 49.15 10.45 -3.41
CA ILE A 901 47.74 10.09 -3.31
C ILE A 901 46.90 11.16 -4.03
N PRO A 902 45.62 10.89 -4.35
CA PRO A 902 44.70 11.93 -4.79
C PRO A 902 44.70 13.13 -3.84
N LEU A 903 44.43 14.32 -4.36
CA LEU A 903 44.28 15.51 -3.53
C LEU A 903 43.21 15.28 -2.46
N PRO A 904 43.40 15.80 -1.23
CA PRO A 904 42.37 15.72 -0.21
C PRO A 904 41.11 16.47 -0.68
N PRO A 905 39.90 16.01 -0.34
CA PRO A 905 38.66 16.69 -0.70
C PRO A 905 38.61 18.13 -0.18
N HIS A 906 37.95 19.02 -0.93
CA HIS A 906 37.67 20.38 -0.48
C HIS A 906 36.59 20.40 0.61
N GLU A 907 35.61 19.51 0.52
CA GLU A 907 34.52 19.35 1.49
C GLU A 907 34.51 17.94 2.06
N THR A 908 34.30 17.79 3.37
CA THR A 908 34.16 16.47 4.04
C THR A 908 32.89 16.35 4.87
N ASP A 909 32.14 17.46 4.96
CA ASP A 909 30.82 17.50 5.52
C ASP A 909 29.81 16.79 4.61
N LEU A 910 28.66 16.45 5.18
CA LEU A 910 27.56 15.84 4.44
C LEU A 910 26.92 16.91 3.56
N LEU A 911 26.93 16.68 2.25
CA LEU A 911 26.30 17.55 1.26
C LEU A 911 25.00 16.90 0.80
N HIS A 912 23.90 17.64 0.86
CA HIS A 912 22.59 17.18 0.40
C HIS A 912 21.98 18.17 -0.60
N PHE A 913 21.17 17.64 -1.49
CA PHE A 913 20.46 18.35 -2.54
C PHE A 913 19.00 17.96 -2.45
N ALA A 914 18.20 18.83 -1.84
CA ALA A 914 16.78 18.56 -1.63
C ALA A 914 15.98 18.68 -2.94
N ALA A 915 16.35 19.56 -3.87
CA ALA A 915 15.70 19.68 -5.17
C ALA A 915 16.74 20.04 -6.23
N TYR A 916 17.35 19.02 -6.84
CA TYR A 916 18.34 19.20 -7.90
C TYR A 916 17.65 19.61 -9.21
N ASP A 917 18.31 20.46 -9.99
CA ASP A 917 17.77 20.96 -11.25
C ASP A 917 17.64 19.83 -12.29
N LEU A 918 16.39 19.51 -12.65
CA LEU A 918 16.07 18.46 -13.61
C LEU A 918 16.53 18.79 -15.03
N GLU A 919 16.65 20.08 -15.38
CA GLU A 919 17.13 20.49 -16.70
C GLU A 919 18.63 20.16 -16.87
N GLU A 920 19.43 20.34 -15.80
CA GLU A 920 20.82 19.88 -15.77
C GLU A 920 20.92 18.35 -15.94
N LEU A 921 20.00 17.60 -15.32
CA LEU A 921 19.97 16.14 -15.40
C LEU A 921 19.56 15.65 -16.79
N ALA A 922 18.55 16.28 -17.39
CA ALA A 922 18.10 15.97 -18.75
C ALA A 922 19.25 16.06 -19.77
N ALA A 923 20.15 17.03 -19.61
CA ALA A 923 21.33 17.22 -20.46
C ALA A 923 22.44 16.16 -20.27
N ARG A 924 22.27 15.23 -19.32
CA ARG A 924 23.22 14.15 -18.98
C ARG A 924 22.68 12.74 -19.19
N ILE A 925 21.48 12.61 -19.78
CA ILE A 925 20.87 11.30 -20.06
C ILE A 925 21.71 10.52 -21.11
N ASP A 926 21.98 9.25 -20.81
CA ASP A 926 22.29 8.23 -21.83
C ASP A 926 20.98 7.61 -22.32
N TRP A 927 20.67 7.86 -23.59
CA TRP A 927 19.44 7.40 -24.24
C TRP A 927 19.54 5.94 -24.73
N THR A 928 20.73 5.35 -24.79
CA THR A 928 20.88 3.97 -25.27
C THR A 928 20.05 2.96 -24.44
N PRO A 929 20.11 2.98 -23.09
CA PRO A 929 19.31 2.06 -22.29
C PRO A 929 17.81 2.43 -22.28
N PHE A 930 17.45 3.68 -22.58
CA PHE A 930 16.04 4.06 -22.77
C PHE A 930 15.44 3.26 -23.94
N PHE A 931 16.08 3.27 -25.11
CA PHE A 931 15.59 2.50 -26.27
C PHE A 931 15.61 0.98 -26.03
N HIS A 932 16.62 0.45 -25.33
CA HIS A 932 16.65 -0.96 -24.96
C HIS A 932 15.47 -1.38 -24.07
N THR A 933 15.02 -0.50 -23.17
CA THR A 933 13.84 -0.74 -22.32
C THR A 933 12.57 -0.93 -23.15
N TRP A 934 12.50 -0.28 -24.31
CA TRP A 934 11.41 -0.35 -25.27
C TRP A 934 11.62 -1.39 -26.39
N GLU A 935 12.55 -2.34 -26.19
CA GLU A 935 12.91 -3.39 -27.15
C GLU A 935 13.40 -2.87 -28.53
N LEU A 936 13.88 -1.62 -28.60
CA LEU A 936 14.46 -1.04 -29.80
C LEU A 936 15.98 -1.24 -29.80
N ALA A 937 16.46 -2.16 -30.64
CA ALA A 937 17.88 -2.49 -30.75
C ALA A 937 18.65 -1.42 -31.54
N GLY A 938 19.67 -0.83 -30.93
CA GLY A 938 20.54 0.16 -31.57
C GLY A 938 21.23 1.07 -30.55
N THR A 939 22.27 1.77 -30.98
CA THR A 939 22.99 2.73 -30.12
C THR A 939 22.51 4.15 -30.40
N TRP A 940 22.45 4.99 -29.36
CA TRP A 940 22.16 6.41 -29.52
C TRP A 940 23.36 7.17 -30.10
N PRO A 941 23.17 8.13 -31.03
CA PRO A 941 21.92 8.50 -31.71
C PRO A 941 21.67 7.70 -33.01
N GLN A 942 22.54 6.76 -33.39
CA GLN A 942 22.44 6.05 -34.68
C GLN A 942 21.12 5.32 -34.90
N ILE A 943 20.44 4.90 -33.82
CA ILE A 943 19.14 4.25 -33.87
C ILE A 943 18.05 5.11 -34.53
N LEU A 944 18.15 6.44 -34.47
CA LEU A 944 17.17 7.35 -35.09
C LEU A 944 17.20 7.32 -36.63
N ASP A 945 18.34 6.94 -37.21
CA ASP A 945 18.54 6.83 -38.66
C ASP A 945 18.48 5.37 -39.14
N ASP A 946 18.09 4.43 -38.27
CA ASP A 946 18.01 3.01 -38.63
C ASP A 946 16.91 2.77 -39.69
N PRO A 947 17.19 2.06 -40.79
CA PRO A 947 16.23 1.89 -41.88
C PRO A 947 15.00 1.03 -41.51
N VAL A 948 15.03 0.30 -40.40
CA VAL A 948 13.95 -0.57 -39.94
C VAL A 948 13.24 0.02 -38.74
N VAL A 949 13.97 0.49 -37.73
CA VAL A 949 13.38 0.98 -36.47
C VAL A 949 13.44 2.50 -36.29
N GLY A 950 14.08 3.24 -37.20
CA GLY A 950 14.36 4.67 -37.05
C GLY A 950 13.12 5.53 -36.91
N GLU A 951 12.07 5.29 -37.71
CA GLU A 951 10.81 6.05 -37.61
C GLU A 951 10.15 5.88 -36.24
N ALA A 952 10.10 4.66 -35.71
CA ALA A 952 9.54 4.40 -34.39
C ALA A 952 10.42 4.90 -33.26
N ALA A 953 11.75 4.81 -33.40
CA ALA A 953 12.70 5.39 -32.47
C ALA A 953 12.55 6.93 -32.42
N GLN A 954 12.33 7.59 -33.56
CA GLN A 954 12.06 9.02 -33.63
C GLN A 954 10.74 9.39 -32.95
N ASN A 955 9.66 8.67 -33.21
CA ASN A 955 8.36 8.93 -32.58
C ASN A 955 8.42 8.73 -31.06
N LEU A 956 8.98 7.61 -30.59
CA LEU A 956 9.16 7.35 -29.16
C LEU A 956 10.06 8.41 -28.50
N PHE A 957 11.12 8.85 -29.20
CA PHE A 957 11.98 9.92 -28.70
C PHE A 957 11.24 11.25 -28.57
N GLN A 958 10.38 11.60 -29.53
CA GLN A 958 9.55 12.81 -29.45
C GLN A 958 8.58 12.75 -28.26
N ASP A 959 7.94 11.60 -28.03
CA ASP A 959 7.07 11.40 -26.86
C ASP A 959 7.87 11.49 -25.56
N ALA A 960 9.07 10.92 -25.53
CA ALA A 960 9.99 11.00 -24.40
C ALA A 960 10.45 12.44 -24.13
N GLU A 961 10.79 13.21 -25.16
CA GLU A 961 11.14 14.63 -25.03
C GLU A 961 9.95 15.45 -24.52
N ALA A 962 8.75 15.19 -25.03
CA ALA A 962 7.54 15.87 -24.57
C ALA A 962 7.27 15.57 -23.09
N MET A 963 7.35 14.30 -22.68
CA MET A 963 7.19 13.90 -21.28
C MET A 963 8.31 14.45 -20.39
N LEU A 964 9.56 14.46 -20.88
CA LEU A 964 10.69 15.02 -20.14
C LEU A 964 10.56 16.53 -19.94
N ARG A 965 10.08 17.27 -20.95
CA ARG A 965 9.75 18.70 -20.79
C ARG A 965 8.67 18.89 -19.73
N ARG A 966 7.61 18.08 -19.75
CA ARG A 966 6.58 18.12 -18.70
C ARG A 966 7.15 17.82 -17.32
N ILE A 967 8.03 16.83 -17.19
CA ILE A 967 8.72 16.51 -15.92
C ILE A 967 9.50 17.73 -15.41
N VAL A 968 10.20 18.46 -16.28
CA VAL A 968 10.99 19.65 -15.92
C VAL A 968 10.09 20.86 -15.62
N ASP A 969 9.19 21.20 -16.54
CA ASP A 969 8.35 22.40 -16.50
C ASP A 969 7.30 22.33 -15.39
N GLU A 970 6.65 21.17 -15.24
CA GLU A 970 5.60 20.93 -14.25
C GLU A 970 6.18 20.39 -12.93
N ARG A 971 7.48 20.09 -12.87
CA ARG A 971 8.17 19.48 -11.71
C ARG A 971 7.47 18.22 -11.20
N LEU A 972 7.06 17.34 -12.12
CA LEU A 972 6.36 16.09 -11.82
C LEU A 972 7.17 15.17 -10.92
N LEU A 973 8.49 15.26 -11.01
CA LEU A 973 9.44 14.49 -10.22
C LEU A 973 10.34 15.43 -9.44
N GLU A 974 10.85 14.97 -8.30
CA GLU A 974 11.86 15.69 -7.52
C GLU A 974 13.15 14.85 -7.46
N ALA A 975 14.26 15.47 -7.85
CA ALA A 975 15.58 14.85 -7.79
C ALA A 975 16.25 15.18 -6.45
N ARG A 976 16.47 14.16 -5.62
CA ARG A 976 17.15 14.29 -4.32
C ARG A 976 18.46 13.54 -4.28
N GLY A 977 19.46 14.08 -3.60
CA GLY A 977 20.78 13.47 -3.55
C GLY A 977 21.55 13.81 -2.28
N VAL A 978 22.38 12.87 -1.82
CA VAL A 978 23.30 13.07 -0.71
C VAL A 978 24.66 12.48 -1.04
N THR A 979 25.73 13.16 -0.66
CA THR A 979 27.11 12.71 -0.82
C THR A 979 27.98 13.12 0.34
N ARG A 980 29.01 12.32 0.62
CA ARG A 980 30.01 12.63 1.64
C ARG A 980 31.35 11.97 1.33
N MET A 981 32.44 12.66 1.66
CA MET A 981 33.80 12.15 1.59
C MET A 981 34.34 11.89 2.99
N PHE A 982 34.95 10.73 3.17
CA PHE A 982 35.44 10.24 4.44
C PHE A 982 36.96 10.09 4.41
N PRO A 983 37.70 10.57 5.44
CA PRO A 983 39.07 10.14 5.66
C PRO A 983 39.09 8.61 5.80
N ALA A 984 39.91 7.95 4.98
CA ALA A 984 39.88 6.49 4.89
C ALA A 984 41.25 5.87 4.61
N ASN A 985 41.45 4.63 5.03
CA ASN A 985 42.62 3.84 4.67
C ASN A 985 42.24 2.39 4.44
N ALA A 986 42.93 1.74 3.51
CA ALA A 986 42.77 0.31 3.30
C ALA A 986 43.42 -0.49 4.44
N VAL A 987 42.68 -1.49 4.93
CA VAL A 987 43.17 -2.53 5.84
C VAL A 987 42.83 -3.87 5.21
N ASP A 988 43.85 -4.55 4.69
CA ASP A 988 43.71 -5.75 3.88
C ASP A 988 42.80 -5.58 2.65
N ASP A 989 41.58 -6.09 2.73
CA ASP A 989 40.56 -6.02 1.67
C ASP A 989 39.41 -5.07 2.02
N ASP A 990 39.52 -4.37 3.15
CA ASP A 990 38.52 -3.42 3.64
C ASP A 990 39.01 -1.99 3.54
N VAL A 991 38.07 -1.05 3.63
CA VAL A 991 38.36 0.37 3.80
C VAL A 991 37.80 0.83 5.15
N GLU A 992 38.68 1.21 6.07
CA GLU A 992 38.29 1.84 7.34
C GLU A 992 37.97 3.30 7.11
N LEU A 993 36.83 3.75 7.64
CA LEU A 993 36.37 5.14 7.60
C LEU A 993 36.59 5.75 8.98
N TYR A 994 37.21 6.93 9.03
CA TYR A 994 37.50 7.60 10.29
C TYR A 994 36.51 8.72 10.59
N ALA A 995 36.34 9.02 11.89
CA ALA A 995 35.44 10.08 12.33
C ALA A 995 35.89 11.49 11.87
N ASP A 996 37.20 11.71 11.78
CA ASP A 996 37.81 12.99 11.41
C ASP A 996 39.23 12.79 10.85
N ALA A 997 39.89 13.90 10.47
CA ALA A 997 41.23 13.91 9.90
C ALA A 997 42.33 13.39 10.85
N SER A 998 42.08 13.29 12.17
CA SER A 998 43.05 12.73 13.13
C SER A 998 43.25 11.22 12.96
N ARG A 999 42.26 10.52 12.37
CA ARG A 999 42.25 9.07 12.17
C ARG A 999 42.45 8.26 13.46
N SER A 1000 42.06 8.84 14.60
CA SER A 1000 42.20 8.23 15.92
C SER A 1000 41.06 7.25 16.26
N SER A 1001 39.88 7.44 15.66
CA SER A 1001 38.69 6.62 15.87
C SER A 1001 38.09 6.16 14.55
N VAL A 1002 37.84 4.84 14.43
CA VAL A 1002 37.16 4.23 13.28
C VAL A 1002 35.66 4.40 13.47
N ARG A 1003 35.00 5.04 12.50
CA ARG A 1003 33.55 5.28 12.48
C ARG A 1003 32.79 4.09 11.89
N ALA A 1004 33.28 3.55 10.78
CA ALA A 1004 32.67 2.43 10.06
C ALA A 1004 33.70 1.78 9.14
N ARG A 1005 33.29 0.70 8.47
CA ARG A 1005 34.13 -0.06 7.53
C ARG A 1005 33.31 -0.51 6.35
N PHE A 1006 33.85 -0.35 5.14
CA PHE A 1006 33.32 -0.99 3.94
C PHE A 1006 34.09 -2.27 3.64
N VAL A 1007 33.37 -3.37 3.42
CA VAL A 1007 33.96 -4.70 3.21
C VAL A 1007 33.92 -5.05 1.73
N PHE A 1008 35.09 -5.28 1.12
CA PHE A 1008 35.18 -5.66 -0.29
C PHE A 1008 35.69 -7.09 -0.48
N LEU A 1009 35.37 -7.63 -1.66
CA LEU A 1009 35.81 -8.94 -2.12
C LEU A 1009 36.96 -8.82 -3.12
N ARG A 1010 37.81 -9.86 -3.14
CA ARG A 1010 38.97 -10.01 -4.00
C ARG A 1010 38.77 -11.13 -5.01
N GLN A 1011 39.23 -10.90 -6.24
CA GLN A 1011 39.27 -11.94 -7.27
C GLN A 1011 40.17 -13.11 -6.84
N GLN A 1012 39.69 -14.36 -6.90
CA GLN A 1012 40.49 -15.57 -6.59
C GLN A 1012 40.87 -16.42 -7.82
N MET A 1013 40.53 -15.99 -9.04
CA MET A 1013 40.96 -16.68 -10.26
C MET A 1013 42.49 -16.63 -10.43
N ASP A 1014 43.10 -17.77 -10.75
CA ASP A 1014 44.52 -17.84 -11.11
C ASP A 1014 44.73 -17.23 -12.51
N LYS A 1015 45.20 -15.99 -12.53
CA LYS A 1015 45.52 -15.26 -13.76
C LYS A 1015 46.97 -15.54 -14.17
N SER A 1016 47.25 -15.47 -15.48
CA SER A 1016 48.61 -15.55 -16.03
C SER A 1016 49.60 -14.65 -15.28
N ALA A 1017 50.83 -15.13 -15.07
CA ALA A 1017 51.87 -14.45 -14.29
C ALA A 1017 51.99 -12.95 -14.62
N GLY A 1018 51.93 -12.11 -13.58
CA GLY A 1018 52.04 -10.65 -13.69
C GLY A 1018 50.72 -9.88 -13.70
N ARG A 1019 49.56 -10.54 -13.81
CA ARG A 1019 48.24 -9.88 -13.69
C ARG A 1019 47.77 -9.91 -12.23
N PRO A 1020 47.30 -8.79 -11.66
CA PRO A 1020 46.86 -8.76 -10.27
C PRO A 1020 45.45 -9.34 -10.08
N ASN A 1021 45.20 -9.78 -8.86
CA ASN A 1021 43.91 -10.17 -8.32
C ASN A 1021 43.29 -8.94 -7.63
N HIS A 1022 42.40 -8.24 -8.35
CA HIS A 1022 41.89 -6.94 -7.92
C HIS A 1022 40.93 -7.08 -6.72
N CYS A 1023 40.99 -6.07 -5.84
CA CYS A 1023 40.01 -5.73 -4.81
C CYS A 1023 39.82 -4.21 -4.85
N LEU A 1024 38.60 -3.71 -4.60
CA LEU A 1024 38.34 -2.26 -4.63
C LEU A 1024 39.16 -1.52 -3.57
N ALA A 1025 39.39 -2.13 -2.41
CA ALA A 1025 40.25 -1.59 -1.36
C ALA A 1025 41.70 -1.36 -1.81
N ASP A 1026 42.17 -2.02 -2.88
CA ASP A 1026 43.53 -1.80 -3.41
C ASP A 1026 43.73 -0.35 -3.89
N PHE A 1027 42.66 0.36 -4.24
CA PHE A 1027 42.69 1.73 -4.77
C PHE A 1027 42.61 2.83 -3.71
N VAL A 1028 42.74 2.47 -2.43
CA VAL A 1028 42.83 3.40 -1.29
C VAL A 1028 44.13 3.15 -0.55
N ALA A 1029 44.84 4.20 -0.14
CA ALA A 1029 46.16 4.08 0.47
C ALA A 1029 46.11 3.18 1.74
N PRO A 1030 46.95 2.14 1.81
CA PRO A 1030 46.99 1.25 2.96
C PRO A 1030 47.42 1.97 4.24
N LYS A 1031 46.82 1.60 5.38
CA LYS A 1031 47.07 2.23 6.69
C LYS A 1031 48.55 2.24 7.09
N ASN A 1032 49.31 1.21 6.71
CA ASN A 1032 50.74 1.10 7.02
C ASN A 1032 51.65 2.07 6.23
N THR A 1033 51.13 2.73 5.18
CA THR A 1033 51.87 3.75 4.43
C THR A 1033 51.92 5.09 5.17
N GLY A 1034 51.00 5.33 6.11
CA GLY A 1034 50.84 6.61 6.80
C GLY A 1034 50.27 7.74 5.93
N LEU A 1035 49.83 7.45 4.70
CA LEU A 1035 49.26 8.43 3.79
C LEU A 1035 47.76 8.68 4.09
N ALA A 1036 47.34 9.93 3.98
CA ALA A 1036 46.00 10.38 4.37
C ALA A 1036 45.01 10.37 3.19
N ASP A 1037 44.58 9.17 2.76
CA ASP A 1037 43.66 8.99 1.63
C ASP A 1037 42.17 9.08 2.03
N HIS A 1038 41.27 9.10 1.05
CA HIS A 1038 39.83 9.29 1.22
C HIS A 1038 39.02 8.34 0.34
N ILE A 1039 37.75 8.16 0.71
CA ILE A 1039 36.75 7.49 -0.11
C ILE A 1039 35.45 8.29 -0.02
N GLY A 1040 34.68 8.36 -1.11
CA GLY A 1040 33.36 9.00 -1.11
C GLY A 1040 32.23 7.98 -1.15
N ALA A 1041 31.03 8.42 -0.80
CA ALA A 1041 29.79 7.67 -1.01
C ALA A 1041 28.65 8.61 -1.38
N PHE A 1042 27.68 8.10 -2.15
CA PHE A 1042 26.50 8.85 -2.57
C PHE A 1042 25.23 7.99 -2.58
N ALA A 1043 24.08 8.66 -2.50
CA ALA A 1043 22.77 8.12 -2.81
C ALA A 1043 21.93 9.21 -3.49
N VAL A 1044 21.33 8.90 -4.63
CA VAL A 1044 20.50 9.82 -5.43
C VAL A 1044 19.21 9.13 -5.87
N THR A 1045 18.17 9.92 -6.07
CA THR A 1045 16.89 9.46 -6.60
C THR A 1045 16.28 10.55 -7.48
N ALA A 1046 15.57 10.12 -8.52
CA ALA A 1046 14.68 10.95 -9.32
C ALA A 1046 13.24 10.40 -9.30
N GLY A 1047 12.94 9.52 -8.35
CA GLY A 1047 11.64 8.84 -8.23
C GLY A 1047 10.70 9.46 -7.19
N ILE A 1048 11.09 10.57 -6.54
CA ILE A 1048 10.19 11.26 -5.60
C ILE A 1048 9.10 11.96 -6.43
N GLY A 1049 7.83 11.70 -6.08
CA GLY A 1049 6.66 12.15 -6.86
C GLY A 1049 6.22 11.20 -7.97
N LEU A 1050 6.95 10.10 -8.21
CA LEU A 1050 6.67 9.17 -9.32
C LEU A 1050 5.32 8.46 -9.20
N ASP A 1051 4.96 7.98 -8.01
CA ASP A 1051 3.68 7.29 -7.80
C ASP A 1051 2.49 8.25 -7.95
N ALA A 1052 2.61 9.47 -7.42
CA ALA A 1052 1.60 10.52 -7.61
C ALA A 1052 1.47 10.95 -9.08
N ALA A 1053 2.59 11.05 -9.79
CA ALA A 1053 2.59 11.40 -11.20
C ALA A 1053 2.02 10.30 -12.11
N ARG A 1054 1.97 9.04 -11.65
CA ARG A 1054 1.36 7.91 -12.39
C ARG A 1054 -0.16 7.89 -12.29
N GLU A 1055 -0.75 8.47 -11.25
CA GLU A 1055 -2.20 8.41 -11.04
C GLU A 1055 -2.97 9.01 -12.23
N GLY A 1056 -3.86 8.22 -12.83
CA GLY A 1056 -4.67 8.64 -13.98
C GLY A 1056 -3.95 8.61 -15.33
N MET A 1057 -2.68 8.21 -15.39
CA MET A 1057 -1.98 7.96 -16.64
C MET A 1057 -2.43 6.63 -17.26
N ASP A 1058 -2.38 6.54 -18.59
CA ASP A 1058 -2.51 5.24 -19.24
C ASP A 1058 -1.20 4.43 -19.14
N THR A 1059 -1.27 3.13 -19.35
CA THR A 1059 -0.12 2.21 -19.21
C THR A 1059 1.09 2.62 -20.07
N TYR A 1060 0.87 3.26 -21.23
CA TYR A 1060 1.98 3.72 -22.06
C TYR A 1060 2.68 4.92 -21.42
N ALA A 1061 1.91 5.92 -20.96
CA ALA A 1061 2.43 7.08 -20.25
C ALA A 1061 3.10 6.70 -18.91
N GLU A 1062 2.56 5.73 -18.17
CA GLU A 1062 3.18 5.21 -16.93
C GLU A 1062 4.56 4.59 -17.19
N ILE A 1063 4.69 3.75 -18.23
CA ILE A 1063 5.98 3.14 -18.60
C ILE A 1063 6.95 4.22 -19.10
N LEU A 1064 6.47 5.20 -19.87
CA LEU A 1064 7.29 6.31 -20.37
C LEU A 1064 7.84 7.16 -19.20
N LEU A 1065 6.97 7.57 -18.28
CA LEU A 1065 7.34 8.33 -17.08
C LEU A 1065 8.34 7.56 -16.21
N GLN A 1066 8.10 6.28 -15.92
CA GLN A 1066 9.04 5.45 -15.15
C GLN A 1066 10.39 5.31 -15.85
N SER A 1067 10.39 5.04 -17.16
CA SER A 1067 11.64 4.88 -17.92
C SER A 1067 12.47 6.17 -17.92
N LEU A 1068 11.83 7.34 -17.96
CA LEU A 1068 12.48 8.65 -17.84
C LEU A 1068 12.97 8.93 -16.41
N ALA A 1069 12.21 8.56 -15.37
CA ALA A 1069 12.66 8.66 -13.98
C ALA A 1069 13.94 7.84 -13.75
N ASP A 1070 14.01 6.61 -14.28
CA ASP A 1070 15.22 5.78 -14.22
C ASP A 1070 16.41 6.44 -14.94
N ARG A 1071 16.16 7.06 -16.11
CA ARG A 1071 17.20 7.79 -16.85
C ARG A 1071 17.68 9.02 -16.09
N LEU A 1072 16.78 9.75 -15.43
CA LEU A 1072 17.11 10.92 -14.62
C LEU A 1072 17.91 10.53 -13.37
N ALA A 1073 17.59 9.39 -12.73
CA ALA A 1073 18.35 8.90 -11.58
C ALA A 1073 19.80 8.53 -11.95
N GLU A 1074 20.00 7.85 -13.08
CA GLU A 1074 21.33 7.55 -13.62
C GLU A 1074 22.09 8.82 -14.05
N ALA A 1075 21.40 9.75 -14.71
CA ALA A 1075 21.96 11.05 -15.06
C ALA A 1075 22.38 11.83 -13.81
N PHE A 1076 21.64 11.72 -12.70
CA PHE A 1076 22.00 12.35 -11.44
C PHE A 1076 23.24 11.70 -10.81
N ALA A 1077 23.36 10.37 -10.85
CA ALA A 1077 24.56 9.70 -10.39
C ALA A 1077 25.81 10.18 -11.15
N GLU A 1078 25.70 10.34 -12.48
CA GLU A 1078 26.79 10.85 -13.31
C GLU A 1078 27.08 12.34 -13.04
N ARG A 1079 26.05 13.17 -12.96
CA ARG A 1079 26.18 14.61 -12.70
C ARG A 1079 26.77 14.88 -11.33
N LEU A 1080 26.32 14.16 -10.29
CA LEU A 1080 26.87 14.30 -8.95
C LEU A 1080 28.33 13.82 -8.89
N HIS A 1081 28.66 12.73 -9.61
CA HIS A 1081 30.05 12.30 -9.73
C HIS A 1081 30.92 13.37 -10.42
N GLU A 1082 30.45 13.96 -11.52
CA GLU A 1082 31.14 15.07 -12.21
C GLU A 1082 31.47 16.22 -11.23
N ARG A 1083 30.49 16.63 -10.42
CA ARG A 1083 30.67 17.67 -9.40
C ARG A 1083 31.60 17.26 -8.28
N VAL A 1084 31.58 15.99 -7.85
CA VAL A 1084 32.57 15.47 -6.90
C VAL A 1084 33.98 15.57 -7.48
N ARG A 1085 34.20 15.17 -8.73
CA ARG A 1085 35.53 15.24 -9.37
C ARG A 1085 36.05 16.67 -9.50
N LYS A 1086 35.17 17.62 -9.84
CA LYS A 1086 35.54 19.01 -10.18
C LYS A 1086 35.49 19.98 -8.99
N GLU A 1087 34.47 19.86 -8.15
CA GLU A 1087 34.11 20.85 -7.12
C GLU A 1087 34.37 20.34 -5.71
N PHE A 1088 33.80 19.19 -5.32
CA PHE A 1088 33.77 18.79 -3.90
C PHE A 1088 35.00 18.01 -3.45
N TRP A 1089 35.48 17.08 -4.28
CA TRP A 1089 36.79 16.43 -4.09
C TRP A 1089 37.87 17.22 -4.83
N GLY A 1090 37.58 17.66 -6.06
CA GLY A 1090 38.42 18.62 -6.79
C GLY A 1090 39.74 18.04 -7.33
N TYR A 1091 39.84 16.72 -7.50
CA TYR A 1091 41.04 16.10 -8.08
C TYR A 1091 41.13 16.24 -9.61
N ALA A 1092 40.07 16.73 -10.27
CA ALA A 1092 40.02 16.99 -11.71
C ALA A 1092 39.29 18.33 -12.00
N SER A 1093 39.70 19.42 -11.34
CA SER A 1093 39.04 20.73 -11.43
C SER A 1093 39.01 21.35 -12.83
N ASP A 1094 39.93 20.96 -13.71
CA ASP A 1094 40.06 21.41 -15.11
C ASP A 1094 39.36 20.48 -16.12
N GLU A 1095 38.59 19.49 -15.64
CA GLU A 1095 37.82 18.55 -16.49
C GLU A 1095 36.72 19.28 -17.29
N ASN A 1096 36.77 19.13 -18.63
CA ASN A 1096 35.77 19.65 -19.57
C ASN A 1096 35.38 18.58 -20.59
N LEU A 1097 34.73 17.52 -20.11
CA LEU A 1097 34.22 16.41 -20.92
C LEU A 1097 32.80 16.71 -21.44
N ASP A 1098 32.50 16.22 -22.64
CA ASP A 1098 31.13 16.21 -23.15
C ASP A 1098 30.36 14.98 -22.62
N ASN A 1099 29.04 14.94 -22.84
CA ASN A 1099 28.22 13.86 -22.31
C ASN A 1099 28.65 12.48 -22.85
N LYS A 1100 29.13 12.42 -24.09
CA LYS A 1100 29.61 11.18 -24.67
C LYS A 1100 30.85 10.66 -23.94
N ALA A 1101 31.83 11.53 -23.68
CA ALA A 1101 33.02 11.16 -22.94
C ALA A 1101 32.73 10.79 -21.47
N LEU A 1102 31.67 11.35 -20.87
CA LEU A 1102 31.16 10.90 -19.56
C LEU A 1102 30.59 9.48 -19.63
N ILE A 1103 29.74 9.18 -20.62
CA ILE A 1103 29.15 7.84 -20.84
C ILE A 1103 30.25 6.80 -21.13
N ASP A 1104 31.26 7.18 -21.91
CA ASP A 1104 32.43 6.34 -22.22
C ASP A 1104 33.42 6.22 -21.02
N GLU A 1105 33.09 6.82 -19.87
CA GLU A 1105 33.87 6.82 -18.62
C GLU A 1105 35.33 7.27 -18.79
N VAL A 1106 35.59 8.28 -19.63
CA VAL A 1106 36.95 8.77 -19.97
C VAL A 1106 37.53 9.71 -18.90
N TYR A 1107 37.01 9.66 -17.67
CA TYR A 1107 37.44 10.49 -16.54
C TYR A 1107 38.32 9.71 -15.55
N GLN A 1108 38.99 10.46 -14.66
CA GLN A 1108 39.74 9.87 -13.54
C GLN A 1108 38.79 9.38 -12.44
N GLY A 1109 39.02 8.15 -11.96
CA GLY A 1109 38.29 7.56 -10.86
C GLY A 1109 37.05 6.76 -11.29
N ILE A 1110 36.39 6.10 -10.34
CA ILE A 1110 35.22 5.23 -10.58
C ILE A 1110 34.16 5.42 -9.49
N ARG A 1111 32.93 5.01 -9.79
CA ARG A 1111 31.76 5.10 -8.91
C ARG A 1111 31.04 3.75 -8.64
N PRO A 1112 31.74 2.70 -8.17
CA PRO A 1112 31.14 1.38 -8.03
C PRO A 1112 30.00 1.34 -7.04
N ALA A 1113 28.89 0.71 -7.45
CA ALA A 1113 27.67 0.60 -6.66
C ALA A 1113 27.45 -0.84 -6.16
N PRO A 1114 27.10 -1.05 -4.87
CA PRO A 1114 26.76 -2.37 -4.34
C PRO A 1114 25.73 -3.11 -5.21
N GLY A 1115 26.08 -4.33 -5.62
CA GLY A 1115 25.35 -5.16 -6.58
C GLY A 1115 26.04 -5.31 -7.93
N TYR A 1116 26.96 -4.39 -8.28
CA TYR A 1116 27.73 -4.48 -9.52
C TYR A 1116 28.74 -5.62 -9.44
N PRO A 1117 29.21 -6.18 -10.58
CA PRO A 1117 30.24 -7.22 -10.57
C PRO A 1117 31.51 -6.89 -9.79
N ALA A 1118 31.82 -5.60 -9.60
CA ALA A 1118 32.97 -5.11 -8.82
C ALA A 1118 32.76 -5.15 -7.30
N CYS A 1119 31.52 -5.06 -6.84
CA CYS A 1119 31.12 -5.12 -5.43
C CYS A 1119 29.73 -5.78 -5.33
N PRO A 1120 29.64 -7.10 -5.51
CA PRO A 1120 28.36 -7.80 -5.65
C PRO A 1120 27.54 -7.88 -4.35
N ASP A 1121 28.15 -7.55 -3.21
CA ASP A 1121 27.50 -7.53 -1.90
C ASP A 1121 26.53 -6.36 -1.77
N HIS A 1122 25.22 -6.65 -1.88
CA HIS A 1122 24.16 -5.66 -1.70
C HIS A 1122 24.03 -5.16 -0.24
N SER A 1123 24.51 -5.92 0.77
CA SER A 1123 24.35 -5.55 2.18
C SER A 1123 25.15 -4.30 2.57
N GLU A 1124 26.20 -3.96 1.82
CA GLU A 1124 26.98 -2.74 1.99
C GLU A 1124 26.14 -1.46 1.86
N LYS A 1125 24.99 -1.51 1.17
CA LYS A 1125 24.05 -0.37 1.13
C LYS A 1125 23.58 0.04 2.52
N ARG A 1126 23.44 -0.90 3.47
CA ARG A 1126 23.04 -0.58 4.85
C ARG A 1126 24.05 0.35 5.52
N THR A 1127 25.34 0.03 5.46
CA THR A 1127 26.41 0.87 6.01
C THR A 1127 26.46 2.21 5.30
N LEU A 1128 26.34 2.21 3.96
CA LEU A 1128 26.32 3.44 3.15
C LEU A 1128 25.17 4.36 3.55
N PHE A 1129 23.96 3.83 3.71
CA PHE A 1129 22.76 4.60 4.06
C PHE A 1129 22.86 5.17 5.47
N GLN A 1130 23.38 4.40 6.43
CA GLN A 1130 23.61 4.88 7.80
C GLN A 1130 24.64 6.03 7.85
N LEU A 1131 25.66 6.00 7.00
CA LEU A 1131 26.69 7.04 6.98
C LEU A 1131 26.25 8.32 6.29
N LEU A 1132 25.36 8.20 5.30
CA LEU A 1132 24.82 9.31 4.52
C LEU A 1132 23.48 9.82 5.06
N GLU A 1133 22.86 9.13 6.02
CA GLU A 1133 21.49 9.43 6.46
C GLU A 1133 20.55 9.57 5.24
N ALA A 1134 20.65 8.60 4.32
CA ALA A 1134 20.06 8.69 2.97
C ALA A 1134 18.52 8.68 2.98
N ASP A 1135 17.91 8.08 4.01
CA ASP A 1135 16.49 8.16 4.28
C ASP A 1135 16.06 9.60 4.61
N THR A 1136 16.85 10.30 5.41
CA THR A 1136 16.57 11.65 5.86
C THR A 1136 16.83 12.68 4.76
N TRP A 1137 17.99 12.61 4.10
CA TRP A 1137 18.43 13.66 3.18
C TRP A 1137 18.07 13.43 1.72
N ALA A 1138 18.01 12.16 1.28
CA ALA A 1138 17.62 11.81 -0.09
C ALA A 1138 16.21 11.22 -0.18
N GLY A 1139 15.56 10.88 0.95
CA GLY A 1139 14.24 10.24 0.94
C GLY A 1139 14.27 8.78 0.48
N ILE A 1140 15.44 8.13 0.49
CA ILE A 1140 15.61 6.78 -0.06
C ILE A 1140 15.63 5.76 1.09
N THR A 1141 14.79 4.74 1.00
CA THR A 1141 14.72 3.63 1.96
C THR A 1141 15.21 2.32 1.34
N LEU A 1142 15.58 1.35 2.18
CA LEU A 1142 16.00 0.01 1.74
C LEU A 1142 14.95 -1.03 2.12
N THR A 1143 14.61 -1.91 1.17
CA THR A 1143 13.82 -3.12 1.46
C THR A 1143 14.67 -4.16 2.21
N ASN A 1144 14.03 -5.24 2.69
CA ASN A 1144 14.72 -6.35 3.35
C ASN A 1144 15.80 -7.02 2.48
N ASN A 1145 15.69 -6.94 1.14
CA ASN A 1145 16.67 -7.48 0.19
C ASN A 1145 17.62 -6.40 -0.36
N PHE A 1146 17.68 -5.23 0.30
CA PHE A 1146 18.52 -4.09 -0.06
C PHE A 1146 18.20 -3.49 -1.44
N ALA A 1147 16.97 -3.65 -1.94
CA ALA A 1147 16.47 -2.82 -3.03
C ALA A 1147 16.18 -1.41 -2.50
N MET A 1148 16.30 -0.39 -3.35
CA MET A 1148 16.08 1.00 -2.97
C MET A 1148 14.67 1.45 -3.34
N MET A 1149 14.05 2.26 -2.48
CA MET A 1149 12.75 2.90 -2.71
C MET A 1149 12.90 4.42 -2.53
N PRO A 1150 12.53 5.25 -3.52
CA PRO A 1150 11.91 4.89 -4.81
C PRO A 1150 12.79 4.03 -5.72
N ALA A 1151 12.19 3.29 -6.67
CA ALA A 1151 12.92 2.38 -7.57
C ALA A 1151 13.94 3.11 -8.46
N ALA A 1152 13.61 4.33 -8.92
CA ALA A 1152 14.51 5.20 -9.68
C ALA A 1152 15.58 5.85 -8.75
N SER A 1153 16.47 5.02 -8.21
CA SER A 1153 17.52 5.41 -7.27
C SER A 1153 18.86 4.75 -7.57
N VAL A 1154 19.95 5.45 -7.29
CA VAL A 1154 21.33 4.96 -7.46
C VAL A 1154 22.16 5.30 -6.23
N SER A 1155 22.93 4.33 -5.72
CA SER A 1155 23.83 4.55 -4.58
C SER A 1155 25.16 3.83 -4.78
N GLY A 1156 26.27 4.45 -4.43
CA GLY A 1156 27.59 3.83 -4.60
C GLY A 1156 28.72 4.57 -3.89
N PHE A 1157 29.94 4.09 -4.15
CA PHE A 1157 31.18 4.64 -3.62
C PHE A 1157 31.88 5.53 -4.65
N TYR A 1158 32.83 6.35 -4.23
CA TYR A 1158 33.75 7.08 -5.10
C TYR A 1158 35.20 6.72 -4.80
N PHE A 1159 35.95 6.34 -5.83
CA PHE A 1159 37.39 6.11 -5.76
C PHE A 1159 38.12 7.06 -6.71
N ALA A 1160 39.01 7.90 -6.17
CA ALA A 1160 39.68 8.95 -6.92
C ALA A 1160 40.99 8.52 -7.61
N HIS A 1161 41.57 7.37 -7.22
CA HIS A 1161 42.88 6.96 -7.71
C HIS A 1161 42.87 6.71 -9.23
N GLN A 1162 43.87 7.20 -9.97
CA GLN A 1162 43.95 7.12 -11.44
C GLN A 1162 43.95 5.69 -11.99
N GLU A 1163 44.45 4.73 -11.22
CA GLU A 1163 44.46 3.31 -11.59
C GLU A 1163 43.16 2.56 -11.23
N ALA A 1164 42.21 3.23 -10.57
CA ALA A 1164 40.93 2.62 -10.22
C ALA A 1164 40.14 2.27 -11.50
N ARG A 1165 39.53 1.09 -11.51
CA ARG A 1165 38.83 0.55 -12.69
C ARG A 1165 37.75 -0.42 -12.27
N TYR A 1166 36.71 -0.55 -13.10
CA TYR A 1166 35.73 -1.62 -12.96
C TYR A 1166 36.33 -2.98 -13.32
N PHE A 1167 36.05 -3.98 -12.49
CA PHE A 1167 36.41 -5.38 -12.73
C PHE A 1167 35.34 -6.28 -12.12
N GLY A 1168 35.13 -7.48 -12.65
CA GLY A 1168 34.25 -8.47 -12.01
C GLY A 1168 35.00 -9.31 -10.97
N VAL A 1169 34.50 -9.37 -9.73
CA VAL A 1169 35.05 -10.23 -8.66
C VAL A 1169 35.08 -11.71 -9.08
N GLY A 1170 34.05 -12.15 -9.80
CA GLY A 1170 33.92 -13.53 -10.25
C GLY A 1170 33.58 -14.47 -9.09
N ARG A 1171 34.00 -15.73 -9.20
CA ARG A 1171 33.74 -16.76 -8.19
C ARG A 1171 34.79 -16.75 -7.08
N VAL A 1172 34.36 -16.82 -5.83
CA VAL A 1172 35.19 -16.84 -4.61
C VAL A 1172 35.22 -18.25 -3.98
N GLY A 1173 36.30 -18.54 -3.26
CA GLY A 1173 36.51 -19.75 -2.48
C GLY A 1173 35.98 -19.62 -1.06
N ARG A 1174 35.90 -20.76 -0.36
CA ARG A 1174 35.34 -20.85 1.00
C ARG A 1174 36.15 -20.07 2.03
N ASP A 1175 37.47 -20.09 1.89
CA ASP A 1175 38.41 -19.31 2.70
C ASP A 1175 38.10 -17.81 2.71
N GLN A 1176 37.71 -17.24 1.57
CA GLN A 1176 37.29 -15.84 1.50
C GLN A 1176 35.91 -15.59 2.08
N VAL A 1177 34.98 -16.54 1.97
CA VAL A 1177 33.64 -16.39 2.55
C VAL A 1177 33.71 -16.45 4.08
N GLU A 1178 34.53 -17.33 4.65
CA GLU A 1178 34.77 -17.40 6.10
C GLU A 1178 35.47 -16.15 6.64
N ASP A 1179 36.44 -15.61 5.90
CA ASP A 1179 37.10 -14.34 6.22
C ASP A 1179 36.13 -13.15 6.14
N TYR A 1180 35.31 -13.10 5.08
CA TYR A 1180 34.27 -12.08 4.90
C TYR A 1180 33.23 -12.14 6.03
N ALA A 1181 32.74 -13.33 6.40
CA ALA A 1181 31.76 -13.50 7.48
C ALA A 1181 32.27 -12.92 8.81
N ARG A 1182 33.55 -13.19 9.13
CA ARG A 1182 34.22 -12.61 10.31
C ARG A 1182 34.33 -11.08 10.22
N ARG A 1183 34.70 -10.54 9.05
CA ARG A 1183 34.85 -9.09 8.84
C ARG A 1183 33.52 -8.34 8.92
N LYS A 1184 32.43 -8.97 8.48
CA LYS A 1184 31.07 -8.44 8.48
C LYS A 1184 30.30 -8.67 9.79
N ASP A 1185 30.86 -9.44 10.71
CA ASP A 1185 30.19 -9.86 11.95
C ASP A 1185 28.88 -10.62 11.67
N CYS A 1186 28.94 -11.57 10.73
CA CYS A 1186 27.84 -12.47 10.42
C CYS A 1186 28.30 -13.93 10.41
N THR A 1187 27.35 -14.85 10.39
CA THR A 1187 27.64 -16.29 10.24
C THR A 1187 28.13 -16.61 8.83
N VAL A 1188 28.86 -17.73 8.69
CA VAL A 1188 29.30 -18.22 7.37
C VAL A 1188 28.11 -18.52 6.47
N THR A 1189 27.02 -19.04 7.04
CA THR A 1189 25.79 -19.33 6.29
C THR A 1189 25.13 -18.05 5.78
N GLU A 1190 25.03 -17.00 6.59
CA GLU A 1190 24.54 -15.69 6.11
C GLU A 1190 25.43 -15.10 5.01
N ALA A 1191 26.76 -15.25 5.12
CA ALA A 1191 27.69 -14.83 4.08
C ALA A 1191 27.53 -15.63 2.77
N GLU A 1192 27.32 -16.94 2.86
CA GLU A 1192 27.02 -17.81 1.72
C GLU A 1192 25.72 -17.38 1.03
N GLU A 1193 24.71 -16.99 1.81
CA GLU A 1193 23.43 -16.48 1.29
C GLU A 1193 23.59 -15.14 0.59
N ILE A 1194 24.31 -14.18 1.19
CA ILE A 1194 24.56 -12.85 0.60
C ILE A 1194 25.35 -12.98 -0.72
N LEU A 1195 26.32 -13.90 -0.78
CA LEU A 1195 27.25 -14.05 -1.89
C LEU A 1195 26.93 -15.21 -2.85
N ALA A 1196 25.69 -15.72 -2.85
CA ALA A 1196 25.28 -16.92 -3.59
C ALA A 1196 25.72 -16.94 -5.08
N ALA A 1197 25.61 -15.81 -5.79
CA ALA A 1197 26.01 -15.70 -7.19
C ALA A 1197 27.54 -15.72 -7.41
N ASN A 1198 28.31 -15.48 -6.34
CA ASN A 1198 29.77 -15.43 -6.34
C ASN A 1198 30.40 -16.66 -5.69
N LEU A 1199 29.64 -17.53 -5.01
CA LEU A 1199 30.18 -18.79 -4.49
C LEU A 1199 30.65 -19.66 -5.65
N GLY A 1200 31.89 -20.13 -5.62
CA GLY A 1200 32.31 -21.14 -6.59
C GLY A 1200 32.54 -22.51 -5.97
N TYR A 1201 31.95 -22.78 -4.83
CA TYR A 1201 31.83 -24.10 -4.23
C TYR A 1201 30.36 -24.34 -3.87
N ALA A 1202 29.98 -25.58 -3.57
CA ALA A 1202 28.64 -25.87 -3.09
C ALA A 1202 28.60 -25.75 -1.55
N PRO A 1203 27.61 -25.06 -0.95
CA PRO A 1203 27.48 -24.96 0.51
C PRO A 1203 27.34 -26.32 1.23
N ASP A 1204 26.85 -27.34 0.51
CA ASP A 1204 26.65 -28.70 1.02
C ASP A 1204 27.92 -29.58 1.03
N ASP A 1205 29.07 -29.08 0.53
CA ASP A 1205 30.38 -29.74 0.67
C ASP A 1205 30.92 -29.59 2.11
N ARG A 1206 30.16 -30.06 3.11
CA ARG A 1206 30.54 -30.10 4.53
C ARG A 1206 31.34 -31.35 4.89
#